data_AF-A0A269PRQ3-F1
#
_entry.id   AF-A0A269PRQ3-F1
#
_cell.length_a   1.000
_cell.length_b   1.000
_cell.length_c   1.000
_cell.angle_alpha   90.00
_cell.angle_beta   90.00
_cell.angle_gamma   90.00
#
_symmetry.space_group_name_H-M   'P 1'
#
loop_
_entity.id
_entity.type
_entity.pdbx_description
1 polymer ?
#
loop_
_entity_poly.entity_id
_entity_poly.type
_entity_poly.pdbx_seq_one_letter_code
_entity_poly.pdbx_strand_id
1 'polypeptide(L)'
;MDIRIKIECKLVIYILVLFSFNLNAAMPDVSELRQGWLLYKLDKFSQAAQIWQQNSFIFLNKKRNQQQLRMAALAQILATFSYEKNDDKLAYQAWATGQTYLLESNISWQEFSKQIKRTYEEELNSLNQASVQMKTGLSALEKLNQESTLLMFELEDVLSISDYQGPKPGLAIDHSQKKELPSFNQLPQRSYIPRPSIISDTEDKVLKNDYVENATSRGVRHSVEFEQQKISKEAEVDEKIQVTLLDQPVQFHELKITNAVQHIEGTQSVEIKNNKVPNKMTGYRGIETLNSIINLHDRNTAHKAWQYFKHNTDNKTGFVFDTHQYSYSSMWSIGSYIGALISVQRLGVISKIEFDVRATKLLSSLNAMPLYNDELPNRQYGTTTLSLIDTDNQVSSNGSGWTTVGTGRLLIWLKIMEQWYPAYKATIKHFINRLNFIRALQNEELTGSYYDGSEETLFIEGRFGYEQYAAMGYKLWGESVDNSLNYDTIIFKKRYQIDVPVDSRSGSHLVSDPFLLASMELSLINSDFQLFTQNIYEVQKLHSVEINKHVAQTEMNLNQFPWFVYHSIFDEFGFWQVTGNDGAPYSQLSGFSTHGIFMFDAVFSDNYSQSMMDDVKELQSDDFGFYSGKTYLGQIIKELSAHSNGVILQSLLYKHLNKPFLDIDNILKINSLSN
;
A
#
# COMPACT_ATOMS: atom_id res chain seq x y z
N MET A 1 49.31 45.11 21.45
CA MET A 1 48.14 44.25 21.68
C MET A 1 47.37 44.00 20.37
N ASP A 2 47.33 45.02 19.51
CA ASP A 2 46.50 45.20 18.32
C ASP A 2 46.62 44.16 17.19
N ILE A 3 47.69 43.37 17.16
CA ILE A 3 47.94 42.42 16.05
C ILE A 3 47.01 41.20 16.14
N ARG A 4 46.71 40.67 17.35
CA ARG A 4 45.78 39.54 17.48
C ARG A 4 44.35 39.90 17.12
N ILE A 5 43.85 41.04 17.60
CA ILE A 5 42.49 41.53 17.31
C ILE A 5 42.30 41.76 15.80
N LYS A 6 43.31 42.31 15.10
CA LYS A 6 43.28 42.46 13.63
C LYS A 6 43.37 41.14 12.85
N ILE A 7 43.81 40.04 13.46
CA ILE A 7 43.81 38.70 12.87
C ILE A 7 42.45 38.03 13.10
N GLU A 8 41.93 38.06 14.33
CA GLU A 8 40.64 37.44 14.67
C GLU A 8 39.46 38.09 13.91
N CYS A 9 39.39 39.42 13.83
CA CYS A 9 38.37 40.09 13.01
C CYS A 9 38.50 39.77 11.51
N LYS A 10 39.72 39.55 10.99
CA LYS A 10 39.90 39.10 9.60
C LYS A 10 39.48 37.65 9.39
N LEU A 11 39.74 36.77 10.37
CA LEU A 11 39.35 35.37 10.31
C LEU A 11 37.82 35.21 10.32
N VAL A 12 37.13 35.93 11.20
CA VAL A 12 35.65 35.92 11.27
C VAL A 12 35.02 36.48 9.98
N ILE A 13 35.58 37.55 9.39
CA ILE A 13 35.12 38.07 8.10
C ILE A 13 35.37 37.05 6.97
N TYR A 14 36.52 36.36 6.95
CA TYR A 14 36.79 35.33 5.94
C TYR A 14 35.88 34.11 6.09
N ILE A 15 35.49 33.73 7.32
CA ILE A 15 34.56 32.63 7.59
C ILE A 15 33.12 32.99 7.19
N LEU A 16 32.69 34.24 7.41
CA LEU A 16 31.39 34.72 6.93
C LEU A 16 31.35 34.84 5.39
N VAL A 17 32.44 35.33 4.79
CA VAL A 17 32.62 35.43 3.32
C VAL A 17 33.05 34.08 2.71
N LEU A 18 32.95 32.96 3.45
CA LEU A 18 32.99 31.57 2.93
C LEU A 18 31.61 30.87 3.03
N PHE A 19 30.57 31.57 3.48
CA PHE A 19 29.25 30.97 3.73
C PHE A 19 28.16 31.33 2.70
N SER A 20 28.43 32.27 1.78
CA SER A 20 27.48 32.72 0.77
C SER A 20 28.02 32.52 -0.65
N PHE A 21 27.38 31.64 -1.43
CA PHE A 21 27.89 31.02 -2.69
C PHE A 21 28.80 29.79 -2.45
N ASN A 22 28.16 28.65 -2.19
CA ASN A 22 28.39 27.50 -3.07
C ASN A 22 27.04 26.99 -3.59
N LEU A 23 26.39 27.86 -4.38
CA LEU A 23 25.03 27.67 -4.92
C LEU A 23 25.02 26.98 -6.29
N ASN A 24 26.09 26.25 -6.62
CA ASN A 24 26.04 25.16 -7.60
C ASN A 24 25.29 23.98 -6.94
N ALA A 25 23.98 24.14 -6.75
CA ALA A 25 23.10 23.01 -6.50
C ALA A 25 23.19 22.09 -7.72
N ALA A 26 23.73 20.89 -7.55
CA ALA A 26 23.68 19.87 -8.59
C ALA A 26 22.21 19.65 -9.00
N MET A 27 21.95 19.39 -10.28
CA MET A 27 20.60 19.04 -10.72
C MET A 27 20.09 17.86 -9.87
N PRO A 28 18.89 17.98 -9.27
CA PRO A 28 18.35 16.92 -8.44
C PRO A 28 18.14 15.63 -9.25
N ASP A 29 18.12 14.48 -8.57
CA ASP A 29 18.00 13.20 -9.25
C ASP A 29 16.67 13.09 -10.02
N VAL A 30 16.78 13.14 -11.35
CA VAL A 30 15.64 13.02 -12.26
C VAL A 30 15.19 11.58 -12.50
N SER A 31 15.84 10.57 -11.90
CA SER A 31 15.52 9.14 -12.10
C SER A 31 14.01 8.83 -11.97
N GLU A 32 13.34 9.39 -10.97
CA GLU A 32 11.90 9.23 -10.73
C GLU A 32 11.02 9.76 -11.90
N LEU A 33 11.53 10.66 -12.75
CA LEU A 33 10.84 11.17 -13.93
C LEU A 33 10.84 10.18 -15.12
N ARG A 34 11.63 9.08 -15.06
CA ARG A 34 11.79 8.12 -16.16
C ARG A 34 10.48 7.51 -16.64
N GLN A 35 9.54 7.22 -15.74
CA GLN A 35 8.27 6.56 -16.11
C GLN A 35 7.39 7.45 -17.01
N GLY A 36 7.22 8.72 -16.65
CA GLY A 36 6.50 9.69 -17.50
C GLY A 36 7.22 9.89 -18.84
N TRP A 37 8.55 9.85 -18.85
CA TRP A 37 9.33 9.96 -20.08
C TRP A 37 9.17 8.76 -21.03
N LEU A 38 9.13 7.54 -20.49
CA LEU A 38 8.84 6.34 -21.28
C LEU A 38 7.41 6.39 -21.87
N LEU A 39 6.43 6.93 -21.14
CA LEU A 39 5.08 7.14 -21.66
C LEU A 39 5.05 8.23 -22.75
N TYR A 40 5.82 9.31 -22.60
CA TYR A 40 5.95 10.38 -23.59
C TYR A 40 6.49 9.84 -24.93
N LYS A 41 7.56 9.03 -24.88
CA LYS A 41 8.16 8.38 -26.06
C LYS A 41 7.29 7.27 -26.70
N LEU A 42 6.13 6.97 -26.11
CA LEU A 42 5.12 6.04 -26.64
C LEU A 42 3.84 6.78 -27.09
N ASP A 43 3.92 8.09 -27.30
CA ASP A 43 2.82 9.01 -27.65
C ASP A 43 1.65 9.00 -26.63
N LYS A 44 1.86 8.49 -25.42
CA LYS A 44 0.85 8.40 -24.35
C LYS A 44 0.79 9.69 -23.51
N PHE A 45 0.75 10.84 -24.17
CA PHE A 45 0.98 12.15 -23.54
C PHE A 45 0.07 12.42 -22.33
N SER A 46 -1.22 12.08 -22.38
CA SER A 46 -2.12 12.22 -21.22
C SER A 46 -1.64 11.45 -19.97
N GLN A 47 -1.13 10.23 -20.16
CA GLN A 47 -0.63 9.39 -19.07
C GLN A 47 0.75 9.88 -18.59
N ALA A 48 1.61 10.34 -19.51
CA ALA A 48 2.87 11.00 -19.17
C ALA A 48 2.66 12.26 -18.33
N ALA A 49 1.65 13.08 -18.69
CA ALA A 49 1.27 14.27 -17.94
C ALA A 49 0.80 13.92 -16.52
N GLN A 50 -0.11 12.94 -16.39
CA GLN A 50 -0.63 12.48 -15.11
C GLN A 50 0.48 11.95 -14.19
N ILE A 51 1.36 11.07 -14.69
CA ILE A 51 2.50 10.55 -13.92
C ILE A 51 3.43 11.67 -13.49
N TRP A 52 3.76 12.63 -14.35
CA TRP A 52 4.62 13.75 -13.95
C TRP A 52 3.94 14.72 -12.96
N GLN A 53 2.61 14.89 -13.02
CA GLN A 53 1.88 15.60 -11.96
C GLN A 53 1.84 14.82 -10.64
N GLN A 54 1.66 13.49 -10.67
CA GLN A 54 1.73 12.64 -9.48
C GLN A 54 3.11 12.71 -8.83
N ASN A 55 4.18 12.56 -9.61
CA ASN A 55 5.57 12.75 -9.16
C ASN A 55 5.75 14.13 -8.49
N SER A 56 5.18 15.19 -9.09
CA SER A 56 5.21 16.53 -8.49
C SER A 56 4.56 16.62 -7.11
N PHE A 57 3.52 15.84 -6.83
CA PHE A 57 2.95 15.79 -5.47
C PHE A 57 3.80 14.91 -4.55
N ILE A 58 4.30 13.77 -5.05
CA ILE A 58 5.18 12.84 -4.31
C ILE A 58 6.45 13.54 -3.81
N PHE A 59 7.14 14.34 -4.65
CA PHE A 59 8.34 15.09 -4.23
C PHE A 59 8.06 16.03 -3.04
N LEU A 60 6.93 16.75 -3.08
CA LEU A 60 6.53 17.70 -2.04
C LEU A 60 6.08 17.01 -0.75
N ASN A 61 5.42 15.86 -0.87
CA ASN A 61 5.01 15.02 0.26
C ASN A 61 6.20 14.31 0.91
N LYS A 62 7.21 13.90 0.12
CA LYS A 62 8.48 13.33 0.62
C LYS A 62 9.22 14.32 1.53
N LYS A 63 9.44 15.56 1.07
CA LYS A 63 10.04 16.66 1.88
C LYS A 63 9.89 18.01 1.20
N ARG A 64 9.13 18.97 1.75
CA ARG A 64 9.00 20.33 1.14
C ARG A 64 10.24 21.21 1.37
N ASN A 65 11.36 20.88 0.72
CA ASN A 65 12.59 21.68 0.70
C ASN A 65 12.85 22.27 -0.72
N GLN A 66 13.85 23.15 -0.85
CA GLN A 66 14.16 23.82 -2.13
C GLN A 66 14.50 22.85 -3.27
N GLN A 67 15.11 21.70 -2.98
CA GLN A 67 15.48 20.70 -3.97
C GLN A 67 14.25 19.96 -4.51
N GLN A 68 13.37 19.52 -3.61
CA GLN A 68 12.12 18.84 -3.98
C GLN A 68 11.10 19.79 -4.63
N LEU A 69 11.07 21.07 -4.24
CA LEU A 69 10.30 22.10 -4.94
C LEU A 69 10.76 22.27 -6.41
N ARG A 70 12.06 22.15 -6.69
CA ARG A 70 12.60 22.19 -8.06
C ARG A 70 12.32 20.89 -8.84
N MET A 71 12.33 19.73 -8.18
CA MET A 71 11.85 18.48 -8.80
C MET A 71 10.36 18.53 -9.14
N ALA A 72 9.53 19.01 -8.22
CA ALA A 72 8.10 19.21 -8.44
C ALA A 72 7.83 20.18 -9.59
N ALA A 73 8.56 21.29 -9.63
CA ALA A 73 8.50 22.23 -10.73
C ALA A 73 8.88 21.59 -12.08
N LEU A 74 10.02 20.91 -12.16
CA LEU A 74 10.46 20.24 -13.39
C LEU A 74 9.42 19.23 -13.87
N ALA A 75 8.84 18.44 -12.96
CA ALA A 75 7.80 17.48 -13.30
C ALA A 75 6.51 18.16 -13.82
N GLN A 76 6.04 19.25 -13.20
CA GLN A 76 4.90 20.02 -13.73
C GLN A 76 5.20 20.65 -15.11
N ILE A 77 6.44 21.05 -15.37
CA ILE A 77 6.86 21.61 -16.66
C ILE A 77 6.91 20.50 -17.72
N LEU A 78 7.40 19.30 -17.39
CA LEU A 78 7.28 18.12 -18.27
C LEU A 78 5.81 17.73 -18.52
N ALA A 79 4.94 17.80 -17.51
CA ALA A 79 3.50 17.61 -17.69
C ALA A 79 2.88 18.67 -18.61
N THR A 80 3.40 19.90 -18.59
CA THR A 80 2.98 20.98 -19.51
C THR A 80 3.26 20.59 -20.96
N PHE A 81 4.48 20.13 -21.28
CA PHE A 81 4.83 19.63 -22.62
C PHE A 81 3.91 18.49 -23.09
N SER A 82 3.55 17.58 -22.19
CA SER A 82 2.60 16.50 -22.49
C SER A 82 1.19 17.00 -22.81
N TYR A 83 0.64 17.89 -21.99
CA TYR A 83 -0.68 18.46 -22.26
C TYR A 83 -0.70 19.27 -23.56
N GLU A 84 0.38 20.01 -23.89
CA GLU A 84 0.48 20.72 -25.18
C GLU A 84 0.52 19.80 -26.41
N LYS A 85 1.17 18.63 -26.32
CA LYS A 85 1.14 17.62 -27.40
C LYS A 85 -0.28 17.08 -27.65
N ASN A 86 -1.10 17.04 -26.60
CA ASN A 86 -2.52 16.68 -26.65
C ASN A 86 -3.46 17.86 -26.96
N ASP A 87 -2.93 19.07 -27.19
CA ASP A 87 -3.70 20.32 -27.33
C ASP A 87 -4.57 20.68 -26.10
N ASP A 88 -4.23 20.17 -24.91
CA ASP A 88 -5.01 20.29 -23.69
C ASP A 88 -4.65 21.53 -22.86
N LYS A 89 -5.66 22.37 -22.56
CA LYS A 89 -5.56 23.54 -21.67
C LYS A 89 -4.99 23.26 -20.28
N LEU A 90 -4.98 22.01 -19.79
CA LEU A 90 -4.33 21.65 -18.53
C LEU A 90 -2.84 22.00 -18.50
N ALA A 91 -2.20 22.19 -19.67
CA ALA A 91 -0.87 22.78 -19.78
C ALA A 91 -0.76 24.13 -19.05
N TYR A 92 -1.74 25.04 -19.19
CA TYR A 92 -1.70 26.34 -18.50
C TYR A 92 -1.69 26.20 -16.97
N GLN A 93 -2.39 25.19 -16.44
CA GLN A 93 -2.42 24.91 -15.00
C GLN A 93 -1.10 24.30 -14.53
N ALA A 94 -0.62 23.26 -15.21
CA ALA A 94 0.66 22.63 -14.90
C ALA A 94 1.81 23.65 -14.94
N TRP A 95 1.83 24.53 -15.95
CA TRP A 95 2.80 25.62 -16.08
C TRP A 95 2.78 26.60 -14.90
N ALA A 96 1.58 27.07 -14.52
CA ALA A 96 1.42 27.98 -13.39
C ALA A 96 1.82 27.33 -12.06
N THR A 97 1.48 26.05 -11.86
CA THR A 97 1.88 25.28 -10.68
C THR A 97 3.39 25.06 -10.64
N GLY A 98 4.02 24.71 -11.76
CA GLY A 98 5.47 24.53 -11.86
C GLY A 98 6.26 25.81 -11.54
N GLN A 99 5.86 26.95 -12.12
CA GLN A 99 6.48 28.24 -11.78
C GLN A 99 6.23 28.67 -10.33
N THR A 100 5.09 28.29 -9.73
CA THR A 100 4.82 28.54 -8.30
C THR A 100 5.84 27.82 -7.42
N TYR A 101 6.12 26.54 -7.69
CA TYR A 101 7.10 25.76 -6.93
C TYR A 101 8.55 26.25 -7.13
N LEU A 102 8.92 26.78 -8.30
CA LEU A 102 10.21 27.44 -8.48
C LEU A 102 10.34 28.67 -7.58
N LEU A 103 9.34 29.55 -7.56
CA LEU A 103 9.33 30.74 -6.72
C LEU A 103 9.38 30.39 -5.22
N GLU A 104 8.65 29.36 -4.78
CA GLU A 104 8.78 28.80 -3.42
C GLU A 104 10.20 28.27 -3.13
N SER A 105 10.92 27.76 -4.14
CA SER A 105 12.32 27.33 -4.00
C SER A 105 13.35 28.47 -4.07
N ASN A 106 12.89 29.72 -4.12
CA ASN A 106 13.68 30.94 -4.35
C ASN A 106 14.46 30.94 -5.68
N ILE A 107 13.81 30.56 -6.79
CA ILE A 107 14.37 30.73 -8.14
C ILE A 107 13.28 31.10 -9.16
N SER A 108 13.61 31.87 -10.19
CA SER A 108 12.70 32.06 -11.34
C SER A 108 12.87 30.95 -12.38
N TRP A 109 11.86 30.75 -13.24
CA TRP A 109 12.01 29.88 -14.42
C TRP A 109 13.20 30.31 -15.31
N GLN A 110 13.40 31.62 -15.47
CA GLN A 110 14.45 32.20 -16.32
C GLN A 110 15.88 32.01 -15.78
N GLU A 111 16.02 31.55 -14.53
CA GLU A 111 17.29 31.15 -13.92
C GLU A 111 17.40 29.62 -13.87
N PHE A 112 16.31 28.91 -13.58
CA PHE A 112 16.28 27.45 -13.57
C PHE A 112 16.48 26.86 -14.98
N SER A 113 15.89 27.44 -16.03
CA SER A 113 16.11 27.00 -17.41
C SER A 113 17.56 27.22 -17.87
N LYS A 114 18.23 28.28 -17.37
CA LYS A 114 19.67 28.49 -17.57
C LYS A 114 20.53 27.51 -16.79
N GLN A 115 20.10 27.06 -15.60
CA GLN A 115 20.75 25.98 -14.87
C GLN A 115 20.65 24.67 -15.65
N ILE A 116 19.46 24.32 -16.17
CA ILE A 116 19.26 23.18 -17.08
C ILE A 116 20.20 23.29 -18.28
N LYS A 117 20.20 24.43 -19.00
CA LYS A 117 21.06 24.61 -20.18
C LYS A 117 22.55 24.45 -19.86
N ARG A 118 22.99 25.06 -18.77
CA ARG A 118 24.39 24.98 -18.32
C ARG A 118 24.77 23.56 -17.92
N THR A 119 23.91 22.84 -17.20
CA THR A 119 24.17 21.43 -16.86
C THR A 119 24.22 20.57 -18.12
N TYR A 120 23.29 20.75 -19.06
CA TYR A 120 23.30 20.07 -20.36
C TYR A 120 24.58 20.38 -21.16
N GLU A 121 25.02 21.63 -21.23
CA GLU A 121 26.27 22.02 -21.89
C GLU A 121 27.51 21.45 -21.18
N GLU A 122 27.55 21.44 -19.84
CA GLU A 122 28.65 20.84 -19.06
C GLU A 122 28.68 19.31 -19.24
N GLU A 123 27.53 18.63 -19.22
CA GLU A 123 27.39 17.19 -19.45
C GLU A 123 27.72 16.81 -20.90
N LEU A 124 27.19 17.50 -21.91
CA LEU A 124 27.51 17.31 -23.33
C LEU A 124 29.00 17.52 -23.61
N ASN A 125 29.63 18.53 -23.01
CA ASN A 125 31.08 18.70 -23.10
C ASN A 125 31.84 17.56 -22.40
N SER A 126 31.33 17.03 -21.29
CA SER A 126 31.93 15.86 -20.63
C SER A 126 31.81 14.58 -21.48
N LEU A 127 30.66 14.37 -22.15
CA LEU A 127 30.40 13.25 -23.07
C LEU A 127 31.27 13.35 -24.32
N ASN A 128 31.44 14.55 -24.88
CA ASN A 128 32.35 14.79 -26.01
C ASN A 128 33.83 14.62 -25.62
N GLN A 129 34.23 15.01 -24.40
CA GLN A 129 35.58 14.72 -23.89
C GLN A 129 35.79 13.23 -23.57
N ALA A 130 34.72 12.50 -23.21
CA ALA A 130 34.76 11.05 -23.03
C ALA A 130 34.84 10.31 -24.37
N SER A 131 34.09 10.73 -25.39
CA SER A 131 34.13 10.14 -26.73
C SER A 131 35.47 10.40 -27.45
N VAL A 132 36.05 11.59 -27.29
CA VAL A 132 37.43 11.89 -27.72
C VAL A 132 38.48 11.03 -26.98
N GLN A 133 38.18 10.56 -25.77
CA GLN A 133 39.02 9.60 -25.03
C GLN A 133 38.76 8.12 -25.38
N MET A 134 37.84 7.79 -26.29
CA MET A 134 37.59 6.40 -26.76
C MET A 134 38.67 5.85 -27.72
N LYS A 135 39.95 6.06 -27.38
CA LYS A 135 41.10 5.30 -27.91
C LYS A 135 41.90 4.53 -26.87
N THR A 136 41.59 4.68 -25.58
CA THR A 136 42.08 3.79 -24.50
C THR A 136 40.91 3.41 -23.60
N GLY A 137 40.52 2.14 -23.62
CA GLY A 137 39.20 1.68 -23.15
C GLY A 137 39.01 1.55 -21.62
N LEU A 138 37.82 1.07 -21.26
CA LEU A 138 37.46 0.50 -19.94
C LEU A 138 37.49 1.43 -18.69
N SER A 139 37.34 2.75 -18.84
CA SER A 139 36.96 3.62 -17.69
C SER A 139 35.84 4.63 -17.97
N ALA A 140 35.06 4.41 -19.03
CA ALA A 140 33.93 5.30 -19.41
C ALA A 140 32.56 4.75 -18.96
N LEU A 141 32.36 3.43 -19.02
CA LEU A 141 31.07 2.78 -18.71
C LEU A 141 30.67 2.94 -17.24
N GLU A 142 31.61 2.88 -16.30
CA GLU A 142 31.34 3.13 -14.87
C GLU A 142 30.90 4.57 -14.58
N LYS A 143 31.27 5.53 -15.43
CA LYS A 143 30.79 6.93 -15.34
C LYS A 143 29.45 7.17 -16.04
N LEU A 144 29.13 6.38 -17.07
CA LEU A 144 27.83 6.43 -17.76
C LEU A 144 26.71 5.76 -16.96
N ASN A 145 27.03 5.09 -15.84
CA ASN A 145 26.06 4.41 -14.99
C ASN A 145 25.25 5.34 -14.06
N GLN A 146 25.37 6.66 -14.21
CA GLN A 146 24.42 7.61 -13.63
C GLN A 146 23.21 7.77 -14.56
N GLU A 147 22.23 6.89 -14.36
CA GLU A 147 20.96 6.82 -15.07
C GLU A 147 20.23 8.18 -15.19
N SER A 148 20.39 9.04 -14.18
CA SER A 148 19.82 10.39 -14.08
C SER A 148 20.34 11.35 -15.16
N THR A 149 21.66 11.38 -15.37
CA THR A 149 22.32 12.26 -16.36
C THR A 149 21.87 11.89 -17.78
N LEU A 150 21.82 10.59 -18.11
CA LEU A 150 21.32 10.14 -19.41
C LEU A 150 19.85 10.53 -19.65
N LEU A 151 19.02 10.54 -18.59
CA LEU A 151 17.64 10.98 -18.68
C LEU A 151 17.51 12.49 -18.86
N MET A 152 18.27 13.31 -18.13
CA MET A 152 18.22 14.78 -18.29
C MET A 152 18.72 15.19 -19.67
N PHE A 153 19.74 14.52 -20.20
CA PHE A 153 20.23 14.70 -21.56
C PHE A 153 19.15 14.39 -22.61
N GLU A 154 18.50 13.22 -22.53
CA GLU A 154 17.46 12.82 -23.50
C GLU A 154 16.22 13.72 -23.42
N LEU A 155 15.90 14.24 -22.21
CA LEU A 155 14.82 15.21 -22.01
C LEU A 155 15.13 16.57 -22.64
N GLU A 156 16.34 17.10 -22.47
CA GLU A 156 16.72 18.41 -23.04
C GLU A 156 16.89 18.34 -24.57
N ASP A 157 17.51 17.29 -25.11
CA ASP A 157 17.70 17.11 -26.56
C ASP A 157 16.36 17.03 -27.32
N VAL A 158 15.37 16.32 -26.78
CA VAL A 158 14.07 16.09 -27.45
C VAL A 158 13.02 17.16 -27.15
N LEU A 159 13.04 17.79 -25.96
CA LEU A 159 12.04 18.78 -25.56
C LEU A 159 12.55 20.24 -25.56
N SER A 160 13.87 20.46 -25.58
CA SER A 160 14.50 21.79 -25.49
C SER A 160 13.99 22.62 -24.31
N ILE A 161 13.96 21.99 -23.13
CA ILE A 161 13.31 22.50 -21.91
C ILE A 161 13.95 23.82 -21.47
N SER A 162 15.25 24.02 -21.69
CA SER A 162 15.93 25.26 -21.32
C SER A 162 15.48 26.52 -22.08
N ASP A 163 15.04 26.37 -23.34
CA ASP A 163 14.60 27.47 -24.21
C ASP A 163 13.08 27.69 -24.20
N TYR A 164 12.33 26.82 -23.50
CA TYR A 164 10.88 26.87 -23.37
C TYR A 164 10.40 28.10 -22.58
N GLN A 165 9.32 28.74 -23.05
CA GLN A 165 8.81 30.00 -22.48
C GLN A 165 7.41 29.88 -21.85
N GLY A 166 6.84 28.67 -21.83
CA GLY A 166 5.46 28.40 -21.44
C GLY A 166 4.58 28.02 -22.64
N PRO A 167 3.36 27.53 -22.36
CA PRO A 167 2.53 26.86 -23.37
C PRO A 167 1.93 27.82 -24.40
N LYS A 168 1.76 27.31 -25.62
CA LYS A 168 1.18 28.05 -26.75
C LYS A 168 -0.24 28.54 -26.42
N PRO A 169 -0.63 29.75 -26.82
CA PRO A 169 -2.01 30.19 -26.70
C PRO A 169 -2.91 29.42 -27.67
N GLY A 170 -4.16 29.16 -27.26
CA GLY A 170 -5.21 28.59 -28.11
C GLY A 170 -5.50 27.10 -27.93
N LEU A 171 -4.87 26.43 -26.96
CA LEU A 171 -5.17 25.04 -26.57
C LEU A 171 -6.68 24.79 -26.37
N ALA A 172 -7.16 23.65 -26.85
CA ALA A 172 -8.57 23.26 -26.89
C ALA A 172 -9.22 23.02 -25.51
N ILE A 173 -10.56 22.97 -25.51
CA ILE A 173 -11.39 22.91 -24.30
C ILE A 173 -11.96 21.51 -23.99
N ASP A 174 -12.23 20.68 -25.00
CA ASP A 174 -12.78 19.32 -24.87
C ASP A 174 -12.53 18.48 -26.13
N HIS A 175 -12.03 17.24 -25.96
CA HIS A 175 -12.20 16.15 -26.94
C HIS A 175 -12.51 14.80 -26.25
N SER A 176 -13.69 14.73 -25.65
CA SER A 176 -14.48 13.52 -25.39
C SER A 176 -13.96 12.52 -24.36
N GLN A 177 -14.24 12.81 -23.08
CA GLN A 177 -15.00 11.86 -22.26
C GLN A 177 -15.74 12.56 -21.11
N LYS A 178 -17.08 12.51 -21.11
CA LYS A 178 -17.90 13.08 -20.03
C LYS A 178 -17.89 12.19 -18.78
N LYS A 179 -17.01 12.54 -17.84
CA LYS A 179 -17.28 12.45 -16.40
C LYS A 179 -17.07 13.84 -15.81
N GLU A 180 -18.05 14.31 -15.05
CA GLU A 180 -17.95 15.60 -14.37
C GLU A 180 -16.97 15.44 -13.19
N LEU A 181 -15.80 16.10 -13.28
CA LEU A 181 -15.00 16.40 -12.10
C LEU A 181 -15.75 17.44 -11.26
N PRO A 182 -15.66 17.37 -9.91
CA PRO A 182 -16.18 18.43 -9.06
C PRO A 182 -15.48 19.75 -9.39
N SER A 183 -16.24 20.84 -9.44
CA SER A 183 -15.71 22.16 -9.80
C SER A 183 -14.81 22.72 -8.69
N PHE A 184 -13.49 22.60 -8.85
CA PHE A 184 -12.53 23.39 -8.08
C PHE A 184 -12.60 24.85 -8.51
N ASN A 185 -13.55 25.59 -7.95
CA ASN A 185 -13.70 27.02 -8.23
C ASN A 185 -14.15 27.82 -7.01
N GLN A 186 -13.32 27.80 -5.97
CA GLN A 186 -13.00 29.04 -5.26
C GLN A 186 -11.49 29.25 -5.30
N LEU A 187 -11.05 30.10 -6.23
CA LEU A 187 -9.85 30.91 -5.99
C LEU A 187 -10.05 31.62 -4.65
N PRO A 188 -9.05 31.67 -3.74
CA PRO A 188 -9.22 32.27 -2.43
C PRO A 188 -9.58 33.75 -2.59
N GLN A 189 -10.84 34.10 -2.30
CA GLN A 189 -11.24 35.50 -2.28
C GLN A 189 -10.47 36.20 -1.17
N ARG A 190 -9.47 36.99 -1.55
CA ARG A 190 -8.81 37.90 -0.62
C ARG A 190 -9.85 38.88 -0.11
N SER A 191 -10.30 38.69 1.13
CA SER A 191 -11.07 39.69 1.86
C SER A 191 -10.23 40.97 1.94
N TYR A 192 -10.53 41.93 1.07
CA TYR A 192 -9.81 43.19 1.02
C TYR A 192 -10.18 44.01 2.25
N ILE A 193 -9.38 43.88 3.32
CA ILE A 193 -9.42 44.79 4.45
C ILE A 193 -8.79 46.10 3.96
N PRO A 194 -9.56 47.20 3.81
CA PRO A 194 -8.98 48.48 3.43
C PRO A 194 -8.01 48.93 4.52
N ARG A 195 -6.75 49.22 4.13
CA ARG A 195 -5.75 49.75 5.07
C ARG A 195 -6.28 51.06 5.68
N PRO A 196 -6.23 51.24 7.02
CA PRO A 196 -6.57 52.51 7.65
C PRO A 196 -5.71 53.64 7.06
N SER A 197 -6.36 54.69 6.57
CA SER A 197 -5.70 55.86 6.00
C SER A 197 -5.39 56.89 7.10
N ILE A 198 -4.11 57.13 7.41
CA ILE A 198 -3.64 58.39 8.02
C ILE A 198 -2.12 58.58 7.87
N ILE A 199 -1.75 59.67 7.19
CA ILE A 199 -0.58 60.55 7.38
C ILE A 199 0.84 59.95 7.08
N SER A 200 1.81 60.83 6.93
CA SER A 200 3.07 60.73 6.16
C SER A 200 4.35 60.80 7.01
N ASP A 201 5.49 60.70 6.31
CA ASP A 201 6.87 61.10 6.73
C ASP A 201 7.58 60.12 7.72
N THR A 202 8.89 59.77 7.62
CA THR A 202 10.04 60.30 6.84
C THR A 202 11.03 59.20 6.36
N GLU A 203 11.68 59.46 5.21
CA GLU A 203 13.12 59.31 4.85
C GLU A 203 14.05 58.11 5.28
N ASP A 204 14.53 57.37 4.26
CA ASP A 204 15.97 57.09 3.89
C ASP A 204 16.85 55.88 4.39
N LYS A 205 17.72 55.40 3.47
CA LYS A 205 19.03 54.64 3.60
C LYS A 205 19.08 53.13 4.02
N VAL A 206 20.13 52.30 3.73
CA VAL A 206 21.00 52.06 2.53
C VAL A 206 21.99 50.83 2.67
N LEU A 207 22.18 49.96 1.64
CA LEU A 207 23.27 48.93 1.41
C LEU A 207 23.42 47.71 2.42
N LYS A 208 24.16 46.58 2.26
CA LYS A 208 25.19 46.02 1.30
C LYS A 208 25.50 44.46 1.43
N ASN A 209 25.85 43.77 0.31
CA ASN A 209 26.87 42.70 -0.07
C ASN A 209 27.68 41.83 0.99
N ASP A 210 28.33 40.63 0.77
CA ASP A 210 28.53 39.63 -0.36
C ASP A 210 29.38 38.33 0.00
N TYR A 211 29.34 37.24 -0.84
CA TYR A 211 30.44 36.29 -1.32
C TYR A 211 30.98 35.08 -0.44
N VAL A 212 31.95 34.19 -0.85
CA VAL A 212 31.97 32.96 -1.76
C VAL A 212 32.84 31.77 -1.20
N GLU A 213 32.77 30.51 -1.72
CA GLU A 213 33.88 29.47 -1.85
C GLU A 213 34.16 28.36 -0.74
N ASN A 214 34.95 27.26 -0.91
CA ASN A 214 35.13 26.23 -1.99
C ASN A 214 35.99 24.94 -1.65
N ALA A 215 35.84 23.85 -2.44
CA ALA A 215 36.88 22.87 -2.94
C ALA A 215 37.69 21.92 -1.97
N THR A 216 38.51 20.88 -2.33
CA THR A 216 39.00 20.25 -3.62
C THR A 216 39.67 18.83 -3.49
N SER A 217 39.66 18.01 -4.58
CA SER A 217 40.77 17.11 -5.09
C SER A 217 41.10 15.73 -4.41
N ARG A 218 41.82 14.71 -4.99
CA ARG A 218 42.46 14.44 -6.34
C ARG A 218 42.96 12.97 -6.58
N GLY A 219 42.91 12.47 -7.84
CA GLY A 219 43.92 11.55 -8.48
C GLY A 219 43.80 10.01 -8.33
N VAL A 220 44.44 9.10 -9.12
CA VAL A 220 45.17 9.10 -10.44
C VAL A 220 45.14 7.66 -11.05
N ARG A 221 45.31 7.50 -12.39
CA ARG A 221 45.27 6.24 -13.20
C ARG A 221 46.48 5.28 -13.08
N HIS A 222 46.30 4.01 -13.49
CA HIS A 222 47.16 3.33 -14.49
C HIS A 222 46.43 2.17 -15.21
N SER A 223 46.99 1.65 -16.33
CA SER A 223 46.34 0.72 -17.28
C SER A 223 47.34 -0.13 -18.09
N VAL A 224 47.01 -1.38 -18.45
CA VAL A 224 47.73 -2.26 -19.40
C VAL A 224 46.72 -3.13 -20.20
N GLU A 225 47.16 -3.74 -21.31
CA GLU A 225 46.37 -4.23 -22.44
C GLU A 225 46.00 -5.75 -22.48
N PHE A 226 44.96 -6.03 -23.27
CA PHE A 226 44.65 -7.20 -24.11
C PHE A 226 45.54 -8.46 -24.11
N GLU A 227 44.89 -9.64 -24.20
CA GLU A 227 44.98 -10.47 -25.43
C GLU A 227 43.71 -11.33 -25.66
N GLN A 228 43.67 -12.08 -26.76
CA GLN A 228 42.47 -12.78 -27.28
C GLN A 228 42.55 -14.31 -27.13
N GLN A 229 41.39 -14.99 -27.05
CA GLN A 229 41.17 -16.19 -27.88
C GLN A 229 39.69 -16.57 -28.07
N LYS A 230 39.42 -17.23 -29.21
CA LYS A 230 38.11 -17.79 -29.59
C LYS A 230 37.93 -19.20 -29.04
N ILE A 231 36.66 -19.62 -28.90
CA ILE A 231 36.17 -20.92 -29.39
C ILE A 231 34.67 -20.76 -29.72
N SER A 232 34.19 -21.51 -30.72
CA SER A 232 32.83 -21.42 -31.26
C SER A 232 32.04 -22.71 -31.05
N LYS A 233 30.70 -22.60 -31.09
CA LYS A 233 29.84 -23.32 -32.05
C LYS A 233 28.37 -22.92 -31.97
N GLU A 234 27.71 -22.91 -33.12
CA GLU A 234 26.25 -22.82 -33.23
C GLU A 234 25.55 -24.17 -33.01
N ALA A 235 24.24 -24.11 -32.70
CA ALA A 235 23.25 -25.09 -33.12
C ALA A 235 21.85 -24.46 -33.08
N GLU A 236 21.28 -24.13 -34.24
CA GLU A 236 19.85 -23.83 -34.38
C GLU A 236 19.05 -25.14 -34.48
N VAL A 237 17.81 -25.14 -33.97
CA VAL A 237 16.70 -25.89 -34.58
C VAL A 237 15.45 -25.00 -34.51
N ASP A 238 14.92 -24.64 -35.68
CA ASP A 238 13.62 -23.99 -35.87
C ASP A 238 12.60 -25.07 -36.26
N GLU A 239 11.43 -25.10 -35.63
CA GLU A 239 10.30 -25.86 -36.18
C GLU A 239 8.96 -25.19 -35.87
N LYS A 240 8.14 -25.02 -36.92
CA LYS A 240 6.89 -24.26 -36.92
C LYS A 240 5.72 -25.21 -37.07
N ILE A 241 4.64 -24.97 -36.32
CA ILE A 241 3.32 -25.54 -36.60
C ILE A 241 2.29 -24.40 -36.64
N GLN A 242 1.53 -24.36 -37.73
CA GLN A 242 0.33 -23.53 -37.95
C GLN A 242 -0.88 -24.45 -38.18
N VAL A 243 -2.03 -23.88 -38.57
CA VAL A 243 -3.27 -24.54 -39.03
C VAL A 243 -4.20 -25.00 -37.88
N THR A 244 -5.48 -24.62 -37.80
CA THR A 244 -6.26 -23.60 -38.53
C THR A 244 -7.51 -23.21 -37.73
N LEU A 245 -8.05 -22.00 -37.96
CA LEU A 245 -9.34 -21.53 -37.43
C LEU A 245 -10.53 -22.18 -38.15
N LEU A 246 -11.59 -22.50 -37.40
CA LEU A 246 -12.95 -22.67 -37.91
C LEU A 246 -13.90 -21.82 -37.06
N ASP A 247 -14.97 -21.33 -37.68
CA ASP A 247 -15.79 -20.20 -37.22
C ASP A 247 -17.28 -20.44 -37.56
N GLN A 248 -18.16 -19.52 -37.13
CA GLN A 248 -19.60 -19.44 -37.43
C GLN A 248 -20.56 -20.29 -36.55
N PRO A 249 -21.85 -19.87 -36.35
CA PRO A 249 -22.43 -19.87 -35.01
C PRO A 249 -23.80 -20.58 -34.85
N VAL A 250 -24.35 -20.56 -33.62
CA VAL A 250 -25.73 -21.00 -33.30
C VAL A 250 -26.42 -19.98 -32.38
N GLN A 251 -27.72 -19.72 -32.61
CA GLN A 251 -28.56 -18.79 -31.83
C GLN A 251 -29.61 -19.48 -30.94
N PHE A 252 -29.84 -18.88 -29.77
CA PHE A 252 -31.07 -18.81 -28.94
C PHE A 252 -32.16 -19.90 -29.01
N HIS A 253 -32.65 -20.28 -27.82
CA HIS A 253 -34.09 -20.36 -27.54
C HIS A 253 -34.38 -19.89 -26.10
N GLU A 254 -35.36 -18.99 -25.92
CA GLU A 254 -35.91 -18.65 -24.60
C GLU A 254 -37.02 -19.65 -24.20
N LEU A 255 -37.19 -19.91 -22.91
CA LEU A 255 -38.36 -20.61 -22.37
C LEU A 255 -39.08 -19.74 -21.33
N LYS A 256 -40.28 -19.29 -21.69
CA LYS A 256 -41.21 -18.62 -20.77
C LYS A 256 -42.05 -19.66 -20.04
N ILE A 257 -42.24 -19.47 -18.74
CA ILE A 257 -43.21 -20.24 -17.93
C ILE A 257 -44.22 -19.26 -17.34
N THR A 258 -45.51 -19.56 -17.52
CA THR A 258 -46.62 -18.68 -17.13
C THR A 258 -47.32 -19.22 -15.88
N ASN A 259 -47.70 -18.33 -14.96
CA ASN A 259 -48.47 -18.71 -13.77
C ASN A 259 -49.91 -19.12 -14.11
N ALA A 260 -50.45 -20.06 -13.34
CA ALA A 260 -51.89 -20.34 -13.26
C ALA A 260 -52.26 -20.61 -11.78
N VAL A 261 -53.39 -20.06 -11.32
CA VAL A 261 -53.86 -20.17 -9.93
C VAL A 261 -55.39 -20.35 -9.91
N GLN A 262 -55.86 -21.39 -9.21
CA GLN A 262 -57.24 -21.55 -8.72
C GLN A 262 -57.13 -22.18 -7.32
N HIS A 263 -57.48 -21.46 -6.25
CA HIS A 263 -58.83 -21.27 -5.68
C HIS A 263 -59.43 -22.52 -5.02
N ILE A 264 -59.70 -22.41 -3.71
CA ILE A 264 -60.99 -22.68 -3.03
C ILE A 264 -60.93 -22.07 -1.62
N GLU A 265 -62.09 -21.77 -1.03
CA GLU A 265 -62.27 -20.88 0.13
C GLU A 265 -62.65 -21.65 1.42
N GLY A 266 -62.55 -20.98 2.59
CA GLY A 266 -63.04 -21.53 3.86
C GLY A 266 -62.71 -20.65 5.07
N THR A 267 -63.67 -19.85 5.55
CA THR A 267 -63.47 -18.87 6.63
C THR A 267 -63.94 -19.36 8.01
N GLN A 268 -63.18 -19.07 9.08
CA GLN A 268 -63.63 -18.25 10.21
C GLN A 268 -62.47 -17.90 11.18
N SER A 269 -62.72 -17.05 12.17
CA SER A 269 -61.73 -16.19 12.84
C SER A 269 -61.45 -16.54 14.31
N VAL A 270 -60.27 -16.15 14.83
CA VAL A 270 -60.10 -15.30 16.04
C VAL A 270 -58.62 -14.96 16.29
N GLU A 271 -58.37 -13.75 16.83
CA GLU A 271 -57.13 -13.15 17.38
C GLU A 271 -55.80 -13.18 16.58
N ILE A 272 -55.22 -11.98 16.42
CA ILE A 272 -53.91 -11.74 15.82
C ILE A 272 -52.85 -11.65 16.91
N LYS A 273 -51.82 -12.51 16.85
CA LYS A 273 -50.51 -12.25 17.47
C LYS A 273 -49.42 -12.27 16.41
N ASN A 274 -48.78 -11.12 16.22
CA ASN A 274 -47.73 -10.94 15.22
C ASN A 274 -46.59 -11.94 15.43
N ASN A 275 -46.23 -12.68 14.38
CA ASN A 275 -44.96 -13.40 14.35
C ASN A 275 -44.37 -13.46 12.94
N LYS A 276 -43.24 -12.76 12.79
CA LYS A 276 -42.14 -12.92 11.83
C LYS A 276 -42.46 -13.42 10.40
N VAL A 277 -42.26 -12.52 9.44
CA VAL A 277 -42.15 -12.80 8.00
C VAL A 277 -41.07 -13.88 7.73
N PRO A 278 -41.26 -14.82 6.78
CA PRO A 278 -40.27 -15.86 6.49
C PRO A 278 -38.95 -15.30 5.95
N ASN A 279 -37.84 -15.91 6.39
CA ASN A 279 -36.51 -15.56 5.94
C ASN A 279 -36.29 -16.01 4.48
N LYS A 280 -35.93 -15.10 3.57
CA LYS A 280 -35.43 -15.46 2.23
C LYS A 280 -33.94 -15.82 2.34
N MET A 281 -33.52 -16.81 1.56
CA MET A 281 -32.16 -17.38 1.62
C MET A 281 -31.09 -16.30 1.36
N THR A 282 -30.28 -16.01 2.38
CA THR A 282 -29.03 -15.25 2.26
C THR A 282 -27.86 -16.22 2.09
N GLY A 283 -26.81 -15.82 1.36
CA GLY A 283 -25.71 -16.72 0.94
C GLY A 283 -24.71 -17.14 2.03
N TYR A 284 -24.99 -16.85 3.30
CA TYR A 284 -24.15 -17.23 4.43
C TYR A 284 -24.41 -18.69 4.83
N ARG A 285 -23.35 -19.45 5.13
CA ARG A 285 -23.51 -20.83 5.60
C ARG A 285 -24.16 -20.85 6.99
N GLY A 286 -25.34 -21.47 7.09
CA GLY A 286 -26.13 -21.55 8.32
C GLY A 286 -25.65 -22.64 9.28
N ILE A 287 -25.94 -22.47 10.57
CA ILE A 287 -25.50 -23.35 11.65
C ILE A 287 -26.13 -24.75 11.52
N GLU A 288 -25.31 -25.75 11.21
CA GLU A 288 -25.60 -27.17 11.39
C GLU A 288 -24.54 -27.82 12.31
N THR A 289 -24.93 -28.86 13.04
CA THR A 289 -24.16 -29.37 14.19
C THR A 289 -23.00 -30.29 13.78
N LEU A 290 -21.79 -29.98 14.26
CA LEU A 290 -20.61 -30.81 14.02
C LEU A 290 -20.68 -32.15 14.75
N ASN A 291 -20.61 -33.22 13.96
CA ASN A 291 -19.75 -34.35 14.25
C ASN A 291 -18.97 -34.76 12.97
N SER A 292 -18.64 -33.77 12.14
CA SER A 292 -17.91 -33.97 10.88
C SER A 292 -16.44 -34.25 11.16
N ILE A 293 -15.93 -35.37 10.62
CA ILE A 293 -14.50 -35.56 10.48
C ILE A 293 -14.02 -34.59 9.40
N ILE A 294 -12.99 -33.78 9.67
CA ILE A 294 -12.33 -32.95 8.65
C ILE A 294 -11.97 -33.84 7.44
N ASN A 295 -12.40 -33.44 6.24
CA ASN A 295 -12.16 -34.25 5.05
C ASN A 295 -10.66 -34.30 4.74
N LEU A 296 -10.23 -35.34 4.00
CA LEU A 296 -8.82 -35.59 3.75
C LEU A 296 -8.15 -34.47 2.93
N HIS A 297 -8.89 -33.78 2.07
CA HIS A 297 -8.37 -32.66 1.29
C HIS A 297 -8.06 -31.47 2.21
N ASP A 298 -9.04 -30.99 2.98
CA ASP A 298 -8.86 -29.88 3.92
C ASP A 298 -7.76 -30.17 4.95
N ARG A 299 -7.62 -31.42 5.42
CA ARG A 299 -6.52 -31.82 6.31
C ARG A 299 -5.16 -31.75 5.60
N ASN A 300 -5.05 -32.21 4.35
CA ASN A 300 -3.79 -32.15 3.59
C ASN A 300 -3.41 -30.70 3.28
N THR A 301 -4.38 -29.87 2.89
CA THR A 301 -4.22 -28.42 2.70
C THR A 301 -3.74 -27.74 3.99
N ALA A 302 -4.31 -28.11 5.14
CA ALA A 302 -3.85 -27.60 6.43
C ALA A 302 -2.43 -28.08 6.80
N HIS A 303 -2.07 -29.35 6.55
CA HIS A 303 -0.69 -29.82 6.70
C HIS A 303 0.29 -29.06 5.79
N LYS A 304 -0.11 -28.71 4.56
CA LYS A 304 0.71 -27.91 3.63
C LYS A 304 0.91 -26.49 4.15
N ALA A 305 -0.17 -25.73 4.41
CA ALA A 305 -0.08 -24.37 4.93
C ALA A 305 0.68 -24.28 6.26
N TRP A 306 0.58 -25.31 7.12
CA TRP A 306 1.35 -25.39 8.36
C TRP A 306 2.86 -25.47 8.17
N GLN A 307 3.37 -25.94 7.02
CA GLN A 307 4.82 -26.00 6.82
C GLN A 307 5.46 -24.60 6.88
N TYR A 308 4.73 -23.53 6.51
CA TYR A 308 5.21 -22.16 6.68
C TYR A 308 5.67 -21.88 8.12
N PHE A 309 4.81 -22.16 9.11
CA PHE A 309 5.06 -21.94 10.54
C PHE A 309 5.97 -22.99 11.19
N LYS A 310 6.18 -24.13 10.51
CA LYS A 310 7.18 -25.11 10.90
C LYS A 310 8.59 -24.66 10.50
N HIS A 311 8.74 -23.96 9.38
CA HIS A 311 10.03 -23.53 8.84
C HIS A 311 10.40 -22.06 9.15
N ASN A 312 9.42 -21.18 9.41
CA ASN A 312 9.61 -19.74 9.62
C ASN A 312 9.30 -19.27 11.06
N THR A 313 9.23 -20.17 12.05
CA THR A 313 9.14 -19.79 13.47
C THR A 313 10.49 -19.99 14.16
N ASP A 314 10.98 -18.95 14.83
CA ASP A 314 12.23 -19.00 15.59
C ASP A 314 12.13 -19.98 16.79
N ASN A 315 13.11 -20.88 16.91
CA ASN A 315 13.08 -21.94 17.92
C ASN A 315 13.39 -21.48 19.36
N LYS A 316 13.87 -20.24 19.56
CA LYS A 316 14.17 -19.65 20.87
C LYS A 316 13.00 -18.78 21.35
N THR A 317 12.50 -17.87 20.50
CA THR A 317 11.47 -16.89 20.85
C THR A 317 10.05 -17.34 20.49
N GLY A 318 9.89 -18.23 19.52
CA GLY A 318 8.57 -18.59 18.99
C GLY A 318 7.91 -17.49 18.14
N PHE A 319 8.62 -16.41 17.78
CA PHE A 319 8.13 -15.43 16.80
C PHE A 319 8.19 -16.01 15.38
N VAL A 320 7.23 -15.64 14.53
CA VAL A 320 7.19 -16.03 13.11
C VAL A 320 7.79 -14.93 12.24
N PHE A 321 8.42 -15.30 11.13
CA PHE A 321 8.81 -14.36 10.09
C PHE A 321 7.54 -13.88 9.35
N ASP A 322 7.38 -12.58 9.13
CA ASP A 322 6.29 -12.00 8.33
C ASP A 322 6.27 -12.58 6.91
N THR A 323 7.47 -12.64 6.33
CA THR A 323 7.78 -13.04 4.96
C THR A 323 8.92 -14.06 5.00
N HIS A 324 8.85 -15.11 4.19
CA HIS A 324 9.87 -16.16 4.18
C HIS A 324 11.28 -15.59 3.93
N GLN A 325 12.27 -16.07 4.68
CA GLN A 325 13.67 -15.61 4.66
C GLN A 325 13.94 -14.22 5.28
N TYR A 326 12.91 -13.43 5.63
CA TYR A 326 13.07 -12.15 6.33
C TYR A 326 12.80 -12.31 7.82
N SER A 327 13.84 -12.21 8.67
CA SER A 327 13.78 -12.49 10.11
C SER A 327 13.14 -11.37 10.96
N TYR A 328 12.01 -10.84 10.50
CA TYR A 328 11.24 -9.77 11.13
C TYR A 328 9.79 -10.19 11.37
N SER A 329 9.18 -9.65 12.43
CA SER A 329 7.80 -9.97 12.85
C SER A 329 7.02 -8.71 13.21
N SER A 330 5.83 -8.55 12.63
CA SER A 330 4.84 -7.53 13.00
C SER A 330 3.70 -8.14 13.83
N MET A 331 2.97 -7.32 14.58
CA MET A 331 1.85 -7.80 15.40
C MET A 331 0.72 -8.42 14.55
N TRP A 332 0.59 -7.99 13.29
CA TRP A 332 -0.31 -8.58 12.30
C TRP A 332 0.00 -10.06 12.02
N SER A 333 1.28 -10.39 11.86
CA SER A 333 1.73 -11.78 11.65
C SER A 333 1.74 -12.59 12.93
N ILE A 334 2.00 -11.99 14.09
CA ILE A 334 1.84 -12.68 15.38
C ILE A 334 0.36 -13.05 15.61
N GLY A 335 -0.58 -12.15 15.32
CA GLY A 335 -2.02 -12.46 15.30
C GLY A 335 -2.34 -13.59 14.30
N SER A 336 -1.83 -13.48 13.07
CA SER A 336 -1.97 -14.51 12.04
C SER A 336 -1.42 -15.88 12.48
N TYR A 337 -0.30 -15.92 13.21
CA TYR A 337 0.29 -17.13 13.75
C TYR A 337 -0.48 -17.71 14.93
N ILE A 338 -1.02 -16.88 15.84
CA ILE A 338 -1.94 -17.36 16.89
C ILE A 338 -3.15 -18.03 16.24
N GLY A 339 -3.74 -17.41 15.21
CA GLY A 339 -4.84 -18.00 14.46
C GLY A 339 -4.47 -19.28 13.71
N ALA A 340 -3.29 -19.33 13.09
CA ALA A 340 -2.75 -20.53 12.45
C ALA A 340 -2.57 -21.68 13.45
N LEU A 341 -1.91 -21.41 14.57
CA LEU A 341 -1.57 -22.35 15.65
C LEU A 341 -2.83 -22.93 16.30
N ILE A 342 -3.84 -22.08 16.57
CA ILE A 342 -5.16 -22.51 17.04
C ILE A 342 -5.86 -23.38 16.00
N SER A 343 -5.79 -23.02 14.73
CA SER A 343 -6.43 -23.76 13.64
C SER A 343 -5.83 -25.15 13.44
N VAL A 344 -4.50 -25.29 13.38
CA VAL A 344 -3.89 -26.62 13.24
C VAL A 344 -4.09 -27.52 14.45
N GLN A 345 -4.23 -26.95 15.66
CA GLN A 345 -4.61 -27.73 16.85
C GLN A 345 -6.04 -28.26 16.69
N ARG A 346 -7.01 -27.38 16.39
CA ARG A 346 -8.43 -27.73 16.28
C ARG A 346 -8.73 -28.68 15.12
N LEU A 347 -8.02 -28.55 13.99
CA LEU A 347 -8.13 -29.43 12.83
C LEU A 347 -7.39 -30.78 13.00
N GLY A 348 -6.68 -30.98 14.12
CA GLY A 348 -5.95 -32.21 14.44
C GLY A 348 -4.66 -32.41 13.63
N VAL A 349 -4.10 -31.33 13.08
CA VAL A 349 -2.85 -31.31 12.30
C VAL A 349 -1.62 -31.32 13.20
N ILE A 350 -1.71 -30.74 14.41
CA ILE A 350 -0.70 -30.85 15.47
C ILE A 350 -1.28 -31.40 16.78
N SER A 351 -0.42 -31.98 17.61
CA SER A 351 -0.80 -32.42 18.95
C SER A 351 -1.03 -31.25 19.91
N LYS A 352 -1.80 -31.45 20.98
CA LYS A 352 -1.90 -30.47 22.07
C LYS A 352 -0.54 -30.14 22.68
N ILE A 353 0.38 -31.10 22.75
CA ILE A 353 1.73 -30.90 23.32
C ILE A 353 2.55 -29.93 22.45
N GLU A 354 2.51 -30.08 21.12
CA GLU A 354 3.18 -29.13 20.21
C GLU A 354 2.53 -27.74 20.30
N PHE A 355 1.18 -27.69 20.32
CA PHE A 355 0.45 -26.44 20.54
C PHE A 355 0.90 -25.76 21.83
N ASP A 356 0.91 -26.47 22.96
CA ASP A 356 1.25 -25.92 24.28
C ASP A 356 2.70 -25.39 24.31
N VAL A 357 3.64 -26.10 23.68
CA VAL A 357 5.05 -25.68 23.60
C VAL A 357 5.21 -24.40 22.77
N ARG A 358 4.54 -24.32 21.60
CA ARG A 358 4.58 -23.13 20.73
C ARG A 358 3.88 -21.93 21.37
N ALA A 359 2.68 -22.14 21.90
CA ALA A 359 1.85 -21.14 22.57
C ALA A 359 2.57 -20.52 23.77
N THR A 360 3.14 -21.35 24.65
CA THR A 360 3.86 -20.88 25.83
C THR A 360 5.07 -20.04 25.44
N LYS A 361 5.87 -20.48 24.48
CA LYS A 361 7.07 -19.78 24.01
C LYS A 361 6.74 -18.41 23.40
N LEU A 362 5.74 -18.36 22.51
CA LEU A 362 5.26 -17.11 21.91
C LEU A 362 4.76 -16.12 22.97
N LEU A 363 3.92 -16.59 23.90
CA LEU A 363 3.37 -15.74 24.96
C LEU A 363 4.44 -15.27 25.97
N SER A 364 5.47 -16.08 26.26
CA SER A 364 6.64 -15.64 27.02
C SER A 364 7.39 -14.52 26.32
N SER A 365 7.58 -14.62 24.99
CA SER A 365 8.25 -13.58 24.20
C SER A 365 7.45 -12.29 24.08
N LEU A 366 6.13 -12.36 23.87
CA LEU A 366 5.25 -11.17 23.94
C LEU A 366 5.32 -10.46 25.30
N ASN A 367 5.50 -11.23 26.39
CA ASN A 367 5.70 -10.67 27.73
C ASN A 367 7.12 -10.18 28.03
N ALA A 368 8.11 -10.52 27.20
CA ALA A 368 9.52 -10.17 27.39
C ALA A 368 10.04 -9.11 26.39
N MET A 369 9.37 -8.93 25.25
CA MET A 369 9.80 -7.94 24.25
C MET A 369 9.67 -6.50 24.78
N PRO A 370 10.62 -5.60 24.47
CA PRO A 370 10.47 -4.17 24.72
C PRO A 370 9.27 -3.60 23.96
N LEU A 371 8.71 -2.50 24.45
CA LEU A 371 7.65 -1.75 23.78
C LEU A 371 8.21 -0.42 23.29
N TYR A 372 7.68 0.11 22.20
CA TYR A 372 7.99 1.46 21.74
C TYR A 372 7.50 2.47 22.79
N ASN A 373 8.39 3.35 23.27
CA ASN A 373 8.18 4.30 24.38
C ASN A 373 7.63 3.69 25.69
N ASP A 374 7.80 2.38 25.93
CA ASP A 374 7.11 1.63 26.98
C ASP A 374 5.56 1.67 26.90
N GLU A 375 5.00 2.08 25.75
CA GLU A 375 3.56 2.20 25.52
C GLU A 375 2.99 0.97 24.79
N LEU A 376 3.52 0.66 23.60
CA LEU A 376 2.86 -0.22 22.62
C LEU A 376 3.87 -1.06 21.82
N PRO A 377 3.43 -2.14 21.14
CA PRO A 377 4.33 -2.93 20.33
C PRO A 377 4.88 -2.11 19.15
N ASN A 378 6.19 -2.19 18.94
CA ASN A 378 6.85 -1.55 17.80
C ASN A 378 6.33 -2.12 16.46
N ARG A 379 6.38 -1.35 15.37
CA ARG A 379 5.87 -1.79 14.05
C ARG A 379 6.43 -3.16 13.62
N GLN A 380 7.72 -3.41 13.88
CA GLN A 380 8.41 -4.67 13.60
C GLN A 380 9.41 -5.08 14.70
N TYR A 381 9.69 -6.38 14.81
CA TYR A 381 10.63 -6.97 15.77
C TYR A 381 11.59 -7.97 15.11
N GLY A 382 12.87 -7.97 15.52
CA GLY A 382 13.83 -8.99 15.12
C GLY A 382 13.47 -10.35 15.74
N THR A 383 13.15 -11.35 14.91
CA THR A 383 12.46 -12.58 15.37
C THR A 383 13.27 -13.38 16.41
N THR A 384 14.59 -13.43 16.27
CA THR A 384 15.48 -14.24 17.14
C THR A 384 15.92 -13.50 18.42
N THR A 385 15.78 -12.18 18.45
CA THR A 385 16.29 -11.31 19.53
C THR A 385 15.20 -10.59 20.32
N LEU A 386 14.00 -10.42 19.75
CA LEU A 386 12.95 -9.50 20.21
C LEU A 386 13.39 -8.02 20.23
N SER A 387 14.42 -7.68 19.46
CA SER A 387 14.87 -6.29 19.30
C SER A 387 13.81 -5.45 18.59
N LEU A 388 13.67 -4.18 18.99
CA LEU A 388 12.96 -3.17 18.20
C LEU A 388 13.67 -3.01 16.85
N ILE A 389 12.90 -2.84 15.78
CA ILE A 389 13.39 -2.58 14.42
C ILE A 389 12.99 -1.17 14.00
N ASP A 390 13.88 -0.45 13.33
CA ASP A 390 13.62 0.86 12.73
C ASP A 390 13.15 0.76 11.27
N THR A 391 12.90 1.92 10.65
CA THR A 391 12.42 2.05 9.26
C THR A 391 13.43 1.56 8.22
N ASP A 392 14.71 1.54 8.56
CA ASP A 392 15.80 1.03 7.71
C ASP A 392 16.04 -0.48 7.92
N ASN A 393 15.12 -1.14 8.61
CA ASN A 393 15.16 -2.56 8.99
C ASN A 393 16.38 -2.92 9.86
N GLN A 394 16.92 -1.97 10.64
CA GLN A 394 18.04 -2.21 11.56
C GLN A 394 17.57 -2.36 13.01
N VAL A 395 18.46 -2.91 13.85
CA VAL A 395 18.21 -3.03 15.30
C VAL A 395 18.35 -1.67 15.97
N SER A 396 17.26 -1.18 16.54
CA SER A 396 17.16 0.17 17.11
C SER A 396 16.97 0.15 18.63
N SER A 397 17.45 1.19 19.31
CA SER A 397 17.10 1.48 20.71
C SER A 397 15.74 2.16 20.84
N ASN A 398 15.29 2.85 19.78
CA ASN A 398 14.11 3.71 19.80
C ASN A 398 12.92 3.04 19.09
N GLY A 399 13.19 2.24 18.04
CA GLY A 399 12.16 1.61 17.21
C GLY A 399 11.70 2.49 16.04
N SER A 400 10.40 2.45 15.74
CA SER A 400 9.77 2.94 14.50
C SER A 400 8.33 3.48 14.69
N GLY A 401 7.86 3.62 15.93
CA GLY A 401 6.44 3.82 16.26
C GLY A 401 5.68 2.50 16.41
N TRP A 402 4.35 2.55 16.36
CA TRP A 402 3.45 1.39 16.49
C TRP A 402 2.40 1.37 15.38
N THR A 403 1.81 0.19 15.15
CA THR A 403 0.60 0.06 14.33
C THR A 403 -0.60 -0.33 15.18
N THR A 404 -1.69 0.44 15.11
CA THR A 404 -2.95 0.14 15.79
C THR A 404 -3.76 -0.92 15.04
N VAL A 405 -3.69 -0.96 13.71
CA VAL A 405 -4.32 -2.01 12.90
C VAL A 405 -3.68 -3.38 13.18
N GLY A 406 -2.35 -3.45 13.17
CA GLY A 406 -1.61 -4.67 13.53
C GLY A 406 -1.82 -5.10 14.98
N THR A 407 -1.90 -4.15 15.91
CA THR A 407 -2.17 -4.42 17.33
C THR A 407 -3.62 -4.87 17.55
N GLY A 408 -4.61 -4.25 16.90
CA GLY A 408 -6.02 -4.65 16.96
C GLY A 408 -6.25 -6.10 16.55
N ARG A 409 -5.63 -6.55 15.44
CA ARG A 409 -5.69 -7.97 15.04
C ARG A 409 -5.04 -8.91 16.07
N LEU A 410 -3.91 -8.51 16.68
CA LEU A 410 -3.31 -9.27 17.77
C LEU A 410 -4.25 -9.36 18.98
N LEU A 411 -4.92 -8.26 19.35
CA LEU A 411 -5.87 -8.21 20.46
C LEU A 411 -7.08 -9.14 20.23
N ILE A 412 -7.61 -9.24 19.00
CA ILE A 412 -8.65 -10.23 18.63
C ILE A 412 -8.15 -11.65 18.86
N TRP A 413 -6.99 -12.01 18.32
CA TRP A 413 -6.49 -13.38 18.40
C TRP A 413 -6.08 -13.78 19.82
N LEU A 414 -5.54 -12.85 20.61
CA LEU A 414 -5.34 -13.04 22.04
C LEU A 414 -6.67 -13.23 22.78
N LYS A 415 -7.76 -12.56 22.36
CA LYS A 415 -9.09 -12.77 22.95
C LYS A 415 -9.66 -14.15 22.63
N ILE A 416 -9.56 -14.59 21.37
CA ILE A 416 -9.94 -15.95 20.96
C ILE A 416 -9.14 -16.98 21.78
N MET A 417 -7.83 -16.76 21.94
CA MET A 417 -6.96 -17.63 22.74
C MET A 417 -7.33 -17.64 24.23
N GLU A 418 -7.66 -16.48 24.82
CA GLU A 418 -8.11 -16.34 26.22
C GLU A 418 -9.38 -17.16 26.50
N GLN A 419 -10.34 -17.13 25.58
CA GLN A 419 -11.62 -17.83 25.71
C GLN A 419 -11.48 -19.34 25.42
N TRP A 420 -10.72 -19.72 24.39
CA TRP A 420 -10.62 -21.10 23.93
C TRP A 420 -9.61 -21.95 24.73
N TYR A 421 -8.62 -21.32 25.36
CA TYR A 421 -7.57 -21.97 26.14
C TYR A 421 -7.32 -21.24 27.47
N PRO A 422 -8.25 -21.33 28.45
CA PRO A 422 -8.21 -20.53 29.69
C PRO A 422 -6.93 -20.64 30.53
N ALA A 423 -6.12 -21.69 30.33
CA ALA A 423 -4.80 -21.82 30.95
C ALA A 423 -3.86 -20.63 30.63
N TYR A 424 -4.00 -20.01 29.45
CA TYR A 424 -3.18 -18.87 29.04
C TYR A 424 -3.73 -17.51 29.48
N LYS A 425 -4.95 -17.45 30.07
CA LYS A 425 -5.64 -16.22 30.47
C LYS A 425 -4.78 -15.30 31.34
N ALA A 426 -4.00 -15.85 32.26
CA ALA A 426 -3.10 -15.08 33.12
C ALA A 426 -1.92 -14.47 32.34
N THR A 427 -1.26 -15.27 31.49
CA THR A 427 -0.13 -14.83 30.67
C THR A 427 -0.52 -13.83 29.58
N ILE A 428 -1.73 -13.98 29.02
CA ILE A 428 -2.32 -13.02 28.08
C ILE A 428 -2.64 -11.72 28.81
N LYS A 429 -3.33 -11.76 29.97
CA LYS A 429 -3.60 -10.55 30.75
C LYS A 429 -2.34 -9.84 31.22
N HIS A 430 -1.27 -10.56 31.57
CA HIS A 430 0.02 -9.92 31.87
C HIS A 430 0.58 -9.14 30.68
N PHE A 431 0.39 -9.61 29.43
CA PHE A 431 0.78 -8.85 28.24
C PHE A 431 -0.11 -7.62 28.03
N ILE A 432 -1.44 -7.78 28.09
CA ILE A 432 -2.38 -6.66 27.93
C ILE A 432 -2.12 -5.55 28.97
N ASN A 433 -1.86 -5.93 30.23
CA ASN A 433 -1.57 -4.99 31.31
C ASN A 433 -0.23 -4.20 31.16
N ARG A 434 0.59 -4.51 30.14
CA ARG A 434 1.78 -3.72 29.79
C ARG A 434 1.50 -2.64 28.75
N LEU A 435 0.34 -2.68 28.09
CA LEU A 435 0.02 -1.79 26.97
C LEU A 435 -0.66 -0.53 27.46
N ASN A 436 -0.29 0.61 26.88
CA ASN A 436 -0.91 1.91 27.12
C ASN A 436 -1.65 2.37 25.86
N PHE A 437 -2.98 2.34 25.90
CA PHE A 437 -3.81 2.68 24.74
C PHE A 437 -4.11 4.18 24.59
N ILE A 438 -3.74 5.03 25.55
CA ILE A 438 -4.10 6.47 25.59
C ILE A 438 -3.67 7.21 24.31
N ARG A 439 -2.48 6.91 23.76
CA ARG A 439 -2.01 7.52 22.50
C ARG A 439 -2.43 6.78 21.24
N ALA A 440 -2.90 5.54 21.35
CA ALA A 440 -3.43 4.76 20.23
C ALA A 440 -4.93 4.99 19.97
N LEU A 441 -5.68 5.48 20.96
CA LEU A 441 -7.13 5.68 20.89
C LEU A 441 -7.51 7.15 21.14
N GLN A 442 -6.74 8.10 20.58
CA GLN A 442 -7.02 9.53 20.74
C GLN A 442 -8.39 9.85 20.14
N ASN A 443 -9.25 10.52 20.90
CA ASN A 443 -10.65 10.77 20.53
C ASN A 443 -11.45 9.50 20.15
N GLU A 444 -11.08 8.32 20.66
CA GLU A 444 -11.66 7.02 20.25
C GLU A 444 -11.39 6.65 18.77
N GLU A 445 -10.40 7.29 18.14
CA GLU A 445 -9.89 7.00 16.79
C GLU A 445 -8.57 6.21 16.84
N LEU A 446 -8.43 5.20 15.97
CA LEU A 446 -7.20 4.42 15.84
C LEU A 446 -6.04 5.29 15.34
N THR A 447 -5.17 5.66 16.28
CA THR A 447 -4.04 6.59 16.07
C THR A 447 -2.72 5.81 15.99
N GLY A 448 -2.21 5.61 14.78
CA GLY A 448 -0.91 5.00 14.52
C GLY A 448 0.25 5.95 14.82
N SER A 449 1.45 5.38 14.96
CA SER A 449 2.70 6.11 15.14
C SER A 449 3.76 5.68 14.12
N TYR A 450 4.50 6.66 13.60
CA TYR A 450 5.67 6.46 12.75
C TYR A 450 6.82 7.32 13.27
N TYR A 451 7.97 6.70 13.52
CA TYR A 451 9.20 7.38 13.95
C TYR A 451 10.29 7.20 12.88
N ASP A 452 10.76 8.31 12.30
CA ASP A 452 11.68 8.31 11.16
C ASP A 452 13.17 8.25 11.53
N GLY A 453 13.47 7.94 12.81
CA GLY A 453 14.80 8.06 13.40
C GLY A 453 15.12 9.45 13.95
N SER A 454 14.26 10.45 13.72
CA SER A 454 14.41 11.81 14.24
C SER A 454 13.17 12.34 14.98
N GLU A 455 11.97 12.24 14.39
CA GLU A 455 10.72 12.72 14.98
C GLU A 455 9.59 11.67 14.90
N GLU A 456 8.65 11.75 15.85
CA GLU A 456 7.48 10.85 15.93
C GLU A 456 6.24 11.57 15.37
N THR A 457 5.64 11.02 14.33
CA THR A 457 4.37 11.48 13.75
C THR A 457 3.23 10.55 14.15
N LEU A 458 2.18 11.13 14.75
CA LEU A 458 0.90 10.45 14.98
C LEU A 458 -0.08 10.74 13.83
N PHE A 459 -0.87 9.74 13.44
CA PHE A 459 -1.85 9.84 12.36
C PHE A 459 -3.01 8.85 12.55
N ILE A 460 -4.18 9.14 11.98
CA ILE A 460 -5.30 8.18 11.97
C ILE A 460 -4.94 7.04 11.01
N GLU A 461 -4.75 5.85 11.57
CA GLU A 461 -4.26 4.65 10.88
C GLU A 461 -5.41 3.69 10.55
N GLY A 462 -5.32 3.07 9.38
CA GLY A 462 -6.40 2.29 8.81
C GLY A 462 -7.35 3.13 7.94
N ARG A 463 -8.22 2.42 7.25
CA ARG A 463 -9.33 2.94 6.43
C ARG A 463 -10.51 1.99 6.62
N PHE A 464 -11.66 2.35 6.03
CA PHE A 464 -12.87 1.54 6.05
C PHE A 464 -12.63 0.03 5.88
N GLY A 465 -13.30 -0.77 6.71
CA GLY A 465 -13.01 -2.20 6.86
C GLY A 465 -11.96 -2.42 7.95
N TYR A 466 -10.71 -2.06 7.67
CA TYR A 466 -9.57 -2.29 8.57
C TYR A 466 -9.71 -1.59 9.92
N GLU A 467 -10.14 -0.33 9.89
CA GLU A 467 -10.34 0.50 11.07
C GLU A 467 -11.38 -0.11 12.01
N GLN A 468 -12.56 -0.49 11.48
CA GLN A 468 -13.63 -1.11 12.26
C GLN A 468 -13.24 -2.51 12.77
N TYR A 469 -12.57 -3.30 11.94
CA TYR A 469 -12.06 -4.62 12.31
C TYR A 469 -11.02 -4.53 13.44
N ALA A 470 -10.02 -3.65 13.33
CA ALA A 470 -9.01 -3.47 14.36
C ALA A 470 -9.56 -2.84 15.65
N ALA A 471 -10.49 -1.89 15.54
CA ALA A 471 -11.17 -1.27 16.69
C ALA A 471 -11.88 -2.30 17.56
N MET A 472 -12.51 -3.32 16.96
CA MET A 472 -13.09 -4.43 17.72
C MET A 472 -12.07 -5.18 18.59
N GLY A 473 -10.80 -5.24 18.18
CA GLY A 473 -9.72 -5.78 19.00
C GLY A 473 -9.58 -5.06 20.34
N TYR A 474 -9.57 -3.73 20.33
CA TYR A 474 -9.51 -2.90 21.55
C TYR A 474 -10.80 -3.01 22.38
N LYS A 475 -11.98 -2.94 21.73
CA LYS A 475 -13.29 -3.03 22.40
C LYS A 475 -13.51 -4.36 23.15
N LEU A 476 -12.91 -5.45 22.67
CA LEU A 476 -12.93 -6.76 23.33
C LEU A 476 -12.14 -6.82 24.66
N TRP A 477 -11.26 -5.85 24.91
CA TRP A 477 -10.51 -5.71 26.17
C TRP A 477 -11.04 -4.62 27.11
N GLY A 478 -11.97 -3.77 26.63
CA GLY A 478 -12.71 -2.82 27.46
C GLY A 478 -12.59 -1.35 27.03
N GLU A 479 -11.82 -1.06 25.98
CA GLU A 479 -11.55 0.30 25.51
C GLU A 479 -12.70 0.91 24.70
N SER A 480 -12.84 2.24 24.75
CA SER A 480 -13.75 3.01 23.90
C SER A 480 -13.14 3.29 22.54
N VAL A 481 -13.91 3.06 21.47
CA VAL A 481 -13.48 3.14 20.05
C VAL A 481 -14.64 3.53 19.14
N ASP A 482 -15.65 4.24 19.66
CA ASP A 482 -16.94 4.36 18.96
C ASP A 482 -16.86 5.29 17.74
N ASN A 483 -15.87 6.18 17.70
CA ASN A 483 -15.55 6.94 16.49
C ASN A 483 -14.94 6.04 15.38
N SER A 484 -13.94 5.20 15.67
CA SER A 484 -13.45 4.22 14.68
C SER A 484 -14.47 3.13 14.31
N LEU A 485 -15.60 3.02 15.00
CA LEU A 485 -16.75 2.17 14.62
C LEU A 485 -17.84 2.91 13.83
N ASN A 486 -17.71 4.22 13.57
CA ASN A 486 -18.67 4.97 12.77
C ASN A 486 -18.51 4.73 11.25
N TYR A 487 -19.44 5.28 10.46
CA TYR A 487 -19.42 5.20 8.99
C TYR A 487 -19.55 6.59 8.34
N ASP A 488 -19.20 7.67 9.04
CA ASP A 488 -19.46 9.05 8.62
C ASP A 488 -18.59 9.45 7.41
N THR A 489 -17.49 8.73 7.18
CA THR A 489 -16.61 8.88 6.03
C THR A 489 -17.06 8.08 4.80
N ILE A 490 -18.09 7.22 4.90
CA ILE A 490 -18.43 6.24 3.87
C ILE A 490 -19.41 6.81 2.85
N ILE A 491 -18.99 6.79 1.58
CA ILE A 491 -19.81 7.21 0.44
C ILE A 491 -20.01 6.03 -0.51
N PHE A 492 -21.07 6.07 -1.31
CA PHE A 492 -21.42 4.96 -2.21
C PHE A 492 -21.04 5.25 -3.66
N LYS A 493 -20.46 4.25 -4.35
CA LYS A 493 -20.14 4.27 -5.78
C LYS A 493 -20.91 3.13 -6.47
N LYS A 494 -21.70 3.46 -7.50
CA LYS A 494 -22.55 2.49 -8.19
C LYS A 494 -21.78 1.65 -9.22
N ARG A 495 -21.80 0.32 -9.10
CA ARG A 495 -21.30 -0.64 -10.13
C ARG A 495 -22.19 -1.88 -10.16
N TYR A 496 -22.57 -2.33 -11.37
CA TYR A 496 -23.58 -3.38 -11.60
C TYR A 496 -24.92 -3.20 -10.84
N GLN A 497 -25.34 -1.94 -10.62
CA GLN A 497 -26.49 -1.54 -9.79
C GLN A 497 -26.31 -1.72 -8.27
N ILE A 498 -25.21 -2.33 -7.81
CA ILE A 498 -24.81 -2.38 -6.40
C ILE A 498 -24.24 -1.02 -5.97
N ASP A 499 -24.61 -0.58 -4.78
CA ASP A 499 -23.98 0.57 -4.10
C ASP A 499 -22.77 0.07 -3.30
N VAL A 500 -21.57 0.28 -3.87
CA VAL A 500 -20.30 -0.13 -3.27
C VAL A 500 -19.89 0.91 -2.23
N PRO A 501 -19.73 0.55 -0.94
CA PRO A 501 -19.27 1.47 0.09
C PRO A 501 -17.78 1.74 -0.04
N VAL A 502 -17.36 3.01 -0.07
CA VAL A 502 -15.96 3.43 -0.17
C VAL A 502 -15.64 4.54 0.83
N ASP A 503 -14.43 4.55 1.36
CA ASP A 503 -13.95 5.59 2.26
C ASP A 503 -13.62 6.87 1.49
N SER A 504 -14.17 8.02 1.92
CA SER A 504 -13.92 9.32 1.29
C SER A 504 -12.61 9.99 1.71
N ARG A 505 -11.87 9.43 2.68
CA ARG A 505 -10.51 9.88 3.05
C ARG A 505 -9.50 9.53 1.96
N SER A 506 -8.46 10.33 1.80
CA SER A 506 -7.40 10.12 0.80
C SER A 506 -6.53 8.89 1.10
N GLY A 507 -5.94 8.30 0.06
CA GLY A 507 -5.18 7.05 0.15
C GLY A 507 -6.04 5.88 0.65
N SER A 508 -7.30 5.81 0.22
CA SER A 508 -8.20 4.71 0.58
C SER A 508 -8.20 3.60 -0.47
N HIS A 509 -8.03 2.36 0.00
CA HIS A 509 -8.11 1.16 -0.81
C HIS A 509 -9.21 0.26 -0.25
N LEU A 510 -10.27 0.03 -1.02
CA LEU A 510 -11.31 -0.92 -0.66
C LEU A 510 -10.85 -2.33 -1.06
N VAL A 511 -10.45 -3.14 -0.08
CA VAL A 511 -10.05 -4.54 -0.23
C VAL A 511 -10.93 -5.47 0.62
N SER A 512 -11.01 -6.75 0.26
CA SER A 512 -11.95 -7.68 0.91
C SER A 512 -11.47 -8.22 2.26
N ASP A 513 -10.16 -8.22 2.53
CA ASP A 513 -9.53 -8.87 3.68
C ASP A 513 -10.17 -8.52 5.03
N PRO A 514 -10.31 -7.26 5.47
CA PRO A 514 -10.85 -6.98 6.80
C PRO A 514 -12.32 -7.41 6.97
N PHE A 515 -13.12 -7.41 5.89
CA PHE A 515 -14.52 -7.86 5.91
C PHE A 515 -14.62 -9.39 6.04
N LEU A 516 -13.76 -10.10 5.32
CA LEU A 516 -13.66 -11.56 5.35
C LEU A 516 -13.06 -12.07 6.67
N LEU A 517 -12.01 -11.41 7.17
CA LEU A 517 -11.40 -11.70 8.46
C LEU A 517 -12.39 -11.48 9.61
N ALA A 518 -13.07 -10.32 9.65
CA ALA A 518 -14.12 -10.05 10.63
C ALA A 518 -15.23 -11.12 10.58
N SER A 519 -15.65 -11.54 9.38
CA SER A 519 -16.68 -12.57 9.20
C SER A 519 -16.27 -13.96 9.70
N MET A 520 -14.98 -14.29 9.72
CA MET A 520 -14.48 -15.55 10.27
C MET A 520 -14.15 -15.48 11.76
N GLU A 521 -13.60 -14.35 12.22
CA GLU A 521 -13.06 -14.20 13.56
C GLU A 521 -14.13 -13.74 14.59
N LEU A 522 -15.13 -12.96 14.17
CA LEU A 522 -16.12 -12.28 15.03
C LEU A 522 -17.56 -12.62 14.62
N SER A 523 -18.50 -12.69 15.56
CA SER A 523 -19.89 -13.10 15.28
C SER A 523 -20.67 -12.14 14.38
N LEU A 524 -20.61 -10.84 14.66
CA LEU A 524 -21.15 -9.74 13.84
C LEU A 524 -20.65 -8.40 14.41
N ILE A 525 -20.01 -7.52 13.63
CA ILE A 525 -19.63 -6.18 14.12
C ILE A 525 -20.90 -5.30 14.28
N ASN A 526 -21.65 -5.14 13.19
CA ASN A 526 -23.02 -4.60 13.16
C ASN A 526 -23.69 -5.00 11.82
N SER A 527 -24.97 -4.64 11.65
CA SER A 527 -25.75 -4.92 10.42
C SER A 527 -25.11 -4.37 9.15
N ASP A 528 -24.53 -3.18 9.26
CA ASP A 528 -24.15 -2.37 8.11
C ASP A 528 -22.82 -2.89 7.56
N PHE A 529 -21.87 -3.24 8.44
CA PHE A 529 -20.67 -4.00 8.10
C PHE A 529 -20.99 -5.31 7.37
N GLN A 530 -22.04 -6.03 7.77
CA GLN A 530 -22.48 -7.25 7.09
C GLN A 530 -23.11 -6.98 5.71
N LEU A 531 -23.87 -5.88 5.57
CA LEU A 531 -24.39 -5.42 4.28
C LEU A 531 -23.27 -4.99 3.33
N PHE A 532 -22.27 -4.27 3.85
CA PHE A 532 -21.09 -3.87 3.10
C PHE A 532 -20.29 -5.09 2.62
N THR A 533 -20.10 -6.10 3.50
CA THR A 533 -19.48 -7.39 3.17
C THR A 533 -20.22 -8.11 2.03
N GLN A 534 -21.56 -8.08 2.01
CA GLN A 534 -22.37 -8.64 0.91
C GLN A 534 -22.19 -7.87 -0.39
N ASN A 535 -22.27 -6.53 -0.36
CA ASN A 535 -22.11 -5.69 -1.55
C ASN A 535 -20.71 -5.84 -2.16
N ILE A 536 -19.68 -5.97 -1.31
CA ILE A 536 -18.28 -6.23 -1.68
C ILE A 536 -18.12 -7.58 -2.39
N TYR A 537 -18.80 -8.63 -1.96
CA TYR A 537 -18.78 -9.94 -2.64
C TYR A 537 -19.53 -9.92 -3.97
N GLU A 538 -20.79 -9.47 -3.97
CA GLU A 538 -21.63 -9.52 -5.17
C GLU A 538 -21.12 -8.59 -6.29
N VAL A 539 -20.46 -7.46 -5.97
CA VAL A 539 -19.83 -6.61 -7.02
C VAL A 539 -18.63 -7.30 -7.68
N GLN A 540 -17.84 -8.09 -6.94
CA GLN A 540 -16.73 -8.86 -7.50
C GLN A 540 -17.21 -10.05 -8.33
N LYS A 541 -18.23 -10.77 -7.83
CA LYS A 541 -18.90 -11.86 -8.52
C LYS A 541 -19.52 -11.42 -9.85
N LEU A 542 -20.16 -10.25 -9.90
CA LEU A 542 -20.66 -9.67 -11.15
C LEU A 542 -19.54 -9.15 -12.07
N HIS A 543 -18.42 -8.65 -11.54
CA HIS A 543 -17.25 -8.31 -12.35
C HIS A 543 -16.60 -9.54 -12.98
N SER A 544 -16.52 -10.65 -12.24
CA SER A 544 -15.98 -11.92 -12.74
C SER A 544 -16.71 -12.41 -14.00
N VAL A 545 -18.03 -12.29 -14.03
CA VAL A 545 -18.86 -12.59 -15.20
C VAL A 545 -18.60 -11.60 -16.35
N GLU A 546 -18.38 -10.31 -16.06
CA GLU A 546 -18.08 -9.29 -17.08
C GLU A 546 -16.72 -9.52 -17.76
N ILE A 547 -15.69 -9.96 -17.02
CA ILE A 547 -14.33 -10.17 -17.56
C ILE A 547 -13.99 -11.63 -17.90
N ASN A 548 -14.89 -12.58 -17.59
CA ASN A 548 -14.70 -14.02 -17.72
C ASN A 548 -13.41 -14.55 -17.06
N LYS A 549 -13.16 -14.12 -15.82
CA LYS A 549 -12.05 -14.56 -14.94
C LYS A 549 -12.51 -14.53 -13.49
N HIS A 550 -12.00 -15.41 -12.63
CA HIS A 550 -12.23 -15.34 -11.18
C HIS A 550 -11.68 -14.03 -10.58
N VAL A 551 -12.41 -13.41 -9.64
CA VAL A 551 -12.08 -12.11 -9.04
C VAL A 551 -12.12 -12.21 -7.50
N ALA A 552 -10.94 -12.10 -6.88
CA ALA A 552 -10.77 -11.97 -5.44
C ALA A 552 -9.82 -10.79 -5.16
N GLN A 553 -10.39 -9.59 -5.02
CA GLN A 553 -9.70 -8.32 -4.86
C GLN A 553 -9.42 -8.10 -3.37
N THR A 554 -8.16 -8.30 -3.01
CA THR A 554 -7.62 -8.43 -1.65
C THR A 554 -6.30 -7.64 -1.55
N GLU A 555 -5.33 -8.16 -0.82
CA GLU A 555 -3.93 -7.73 -0.89
C GLU A 555 -3.03 -8.86 -1.40
N MET A 556 -1.84 -8.52 -1.90
CA MET A 556 -0.86 -9.52 -2.34
C MET A 556 0.59 -9.08 -2.05
N ASN A 557 1.27 -9.85 -1.20
CA ASN A 557 2.73 -9.78 -1.03
C ASN A 557 3.43 -10.30 -2.31
N LEU A 558 4.56 -9.69 -2.66
CA LEU A 558 5.29 -9.92 -3.90
C LEU A 558 6.77 -10.25 -3.62
N ASN A 559 7.31 -11.22 -4.36
CA ASN A 559 8.72 -11.61 -4.30
C ASN A 559 9.66 -10.70 -5.13
N GLN A 560 9.22 -9.46 -5.37
CA GLN A 560 9.88 -8.41 -6.15
C GLN A 560 9.23 -7.06 -5.84
N PHE A 561 9.92 -5.94 -6.09
CA PHE A 561 9.35 -4.59 -6.02
C PHE A 561 8.02 -4.50 -6.82
N PRO A 562 6.95 -3.86 -6.29
CA PRO A 562 6.86 -3.03 -5.07
C PRO A 562 6.75 -3.79 -3.74
N TRP A 563 7.00 -5.10 -3.71
CA TRP A 563 6.91 -6.01 -2.54
C TRP A 563 5.50 -6.26 -1.99
N PHE A 564 4.56 -5.37 -2.27
CA PHE A 564 3.17 -5.45 -1.88
C PHE A 564 2.30 -4.65 -2.86
N VAL A 565 1.08 -5.13 -3.16
CA VAL A 565 0.03 -4.36 -3.84
C VAL A 565 -1.34 -4.55 -3.19
N TYR A 566 -2.13 -3.48 -3.17
CA TYR A 566 -3.58 -3.55 -3.00
C TYR A 566 -4.21 -3.97 -4.33
N HIS A 567 -5.00 -5.05 -4.31
CA HIS A 567 -5.95 -5.38 -5.37
C HIS A 567 -7.26 -4.68 -5.03
N SER A 568 -7.35 -3.41 -5.41
CA SER A 568 -8.41 -2.48 -4.97
C SER A 568 -9.71 -2.72 -5.75
N ILE A 569 -10.78 -3.04 -5.03
CA ILE A 569 -12.16 -2.99 -5.56
C ILE A 569 -12.46 -1.56 -6.02
N PHE A 570 -12.11 -0.58 -5.18
CA PHE A 570 -12.14 0.84 -5.47
C PHE A 570 -11.01 1.57 -4.72
N ASP A 571 -10.31 2.47 -5.41
CA ASP A 571 -9.42 3.49 -4.81
C ASP A 571 -9.68 4.87 -5.44
N GLU A 572 -8.86 5.88 -5.13
CA GLU A 572 -9.05 7.24 -5.65
C GLU A 572 -8.97 7.36 -7.19
N PHE A 573 -8.33 6.41 -7.88
CA PHE A 573 -8.26 6.36 -9.34
C PHE A 573 -9.44 5.58 -9.95
N GLY A 574 -10.06 4.67 -9.20
CA GLY A 574 -11.39 4.14 -9.50
C GLY A 574 -11.56 2.66 -9.17
N PHE A 575 -12.43 1.99 -9.92
CA PHE A 575 -12.69 0.55 -9.74
C PHE A 575 -11.55 -0.32 -10.29
N TRP A 576 -11.29 -1.45 -9.63
CA TRP A 576 -10.41 -2.53 -10.10
C TRP A 576 -8.96 -2.12 -10.35
N GLN A 577 -8.44 -1.21 -9.51
CA GLN A 577 -7.06 -0.73 -9.61
C GLN A 577 -6.10 -1.63 -8.85
N VAL A 578 -4.85 -1.64 -9.28
CA VAL A 578 -3.76 -2.40 -8.64
C VAL A 578 -2.65 -1.42 -8.33
N THR A 579 -2.45 -1.17 -7.05
CA THR A 579 -1.70 -0.01 -6.57
C THR A 579 -0.71 -0.44 -5.47
N GLY A 580 0.50 0.12 -5.52
CA GLY A 580 1.51 -0.10 -4.46
C GLY A 580 1.21 0.74 -3.21
N ASN A 581 1.98 0.54 -2.14
CA ASN A 581 1.91 1.38 -0.92
C ASN A 581 2.29 2.85 -1.18
N ASP A 582 2.89 3.15 -2.33
CA ASP A 582 3.20 4.48 -2.87
C ASP A 582 2.04 5.09 -3.69
N GLY A 583 0.94 4.36 -3.88
CA GLY A 583 -0.17 4.72 -4.77
C GLY A 583 0.15 4.56 -6.26
N ALA A 584 1.34 4.07 -6.64
CA ALA A 584 1.72 3.92 -8.04
C ALA A 584 0.98 2.72 -8.68
N PRO A 585 0.58 2.81 -9.97
CA PRO A 585 -0.21 1.77 -10.63
C PRO A 585 0.65 0.61 -11.19
N TYR A 586 0.29 -0.62 -10.81
CA TYR A 586 0.93 -1.87 -11.23
C TYR A 586 -0.08 -2.83 -11.88
N SER A 587 -0.83 -2.35 -12.88
CA SER A 587 -1.93 -3.10 -13.52
C SER A 587 -1.51 -4.45 -14.15
N GLN A 588 -0.23 -4.63 -14.50
CA GLN A 588 0.35 -5.91 -14.91
C GLN A 588 0.31 -7.00 -13.81
N LEU A 589 0.15 -6.61 -12.54
CA LEU A 589 0.00 -7.50 -11.37
C LEU A 589 -1.47 -7.77 -11.02
N SER A 590 -2.43 -7.36 -11.86
CA SER A 590 -3.84 -7.74 -11.72
C SER A 590 -4.01 -9.25 -11.67
N GLY A 591 -4.79 -9.73 -10.71
CA GLY A 591 -4.93 -11.16 -10.42
C GLY A 591 -5.78 -11.38 -9.17
N PHE A 592 -5.41 -12.41 -8.41
CA PHE A 592 -6.00 -12.75 -7.12
C PHE A 592 -4.93 -13.28 -6.15
N SER A 593 -5.18 -13.13 -4.86
CA SER A 593 -4.41 -13.81 -3.81
C SER A 593 -4.94 -15.20 -3.52
N THR A 594 -4.05 -16.10 -3.11
CA THR A 594 -4.41 -17.47 -2.71
C THR A 594 -5.26 -17.46 -1.45
N HIS A 595 -4.90 -16.63 -0.46
CA HIS A 595 -5.63 -16.55 0.82
C HIS A 595 -7.01 -15.88 0.65
N GLY A 596 -7.14 -14.93 -0.28
CA GLY A 596 -8.42 -14.34 -0.69
C GLY A 596 -9.41 -15.40 -1.16
N ILE A 597 -9.01 -16.29 -2.08
CA ILE A 597 -9.86 -17.38 -2.56
C ILE A 597 -10.34 -18.28 -1.41
N PHE A 598 -9.43 -18.71 -0.53
CA PHE A 598 -9.78 -19.51 0.66
C PHE A 598 -10.76 -18.78 1.59
N MET A 599 -10.64 -17.46 1.76
CA MET A 599 -11.58 -16.67 2.54
C MET A 599 -12.96 -16.57 1.88
N PHE A 600 -13.03 -16.39 0.56
CA PHE A 600 -14.31 -16.35 -0.16
C PHE A 600 -15.05 -17.69 -0.10
N ASP A 601 -14.38 -18.82 -0.30
CA ASP A 601 -14.94 -20.19 -0.15
C ASP A 601 -15.28 -20.55 1.31
N ALA A 602 -14.66 -19.87 2.28
CA ALA A 602 -15.01 -20.03 3.70
C ALA A 602 -16.26 -19.23 4.10
N VAL A 603 -16.33 -17.94 3.74
CA VAL A 603 -17.42 -17.03 4.16
C VAL A 603 -18.68 -17.21 3.31
N PHE A 604 -18.53 -17.43 2.00
CA PHE A 604 -19.62 -17.58 1.05
C PHE A 604 -19.65 -19.00 0.48
N SER A 605 -20.85 -19.58 0.33
CA SER A 605 -21.01 -21.01 0.01
C SER A 605 -21.84 -21.25 -1.26
N ASP A 606 -21.55 -20.50 -2.34
CA ASP A 606 -22.20 -20.65 -3.64
C ASP A 606 -21.23 -21.15 -4.74
N ASN A 607 -21.71 -21.32 -5.97
CA ASN A 607 -20.92 -21.88 -7.07
C ASN A 607 -19.71 -21.01 -7.48
N TYR A 608 -19.77 -19.69 -7.26
CA TYR A 608 -18.70 -18.76 -7.60
C TYR A 608 -17.54 -18.82 -6.61
N SER A 609 -17.82 -18.79 -5.31
CA SER A 609 -16.76 -18.96 -4.30
C SER A 609 -16.08 -20.33 -4.42
N GLN A 610 -16.85 -21.38 -4.71
CA GLN A 610 -16.34 -22.74 -4.89
C GLN A 610 -15.54 -22.92 -6.18
N SER A 611 -15.88 -22.27 -7.31
CA SER A 611 -15.13 -22.46 -8.57
C SER A 611 -13.71 -21.89 -8.51
N MET A 612 -13.49 -20.84 -7.70
CA MET A 612 -12.15 -20.27 -7.48
C MET A 612 -11.16 -21.26 -6.86
N MET A 613 -11.63 -22.28 -6.11
CA MET A 613 -10.77 -23.29 -5.49
C MET A 613 -10.00 -24.16 -6.50
N ASP A 614 -10.36 -24.14 -7.78
CA ASP A 614 -9.61 -24.84 -8.82
C ASP A 614 -8.27 -24.14 -9.16
N ASP A 615 -8.21 -22.80 -9.14
CA ASP A 615 -6.99 -22.02 -9.39
C ASP A 615 -5.92 -22.23 -8.30
N VAL A 616 -6.35 -22.50 -7.07
CA VAL A 616 -5.47 -22.68 -5.89
C VAL A 616 -4.59 -23.93 -6.00
N LYS A 617 -4.95 -24.91 -6.83
CA LYS A 617 -4.29 -26.22 -6.89
C LYS A 617 -2.80 -26.14 -7.24
N GLU A 618 -2.42 -25.20 -8.12
CA GLU A 618 -1.04 -24.96 -8.56
C GLU A 618 -0.26 -23.96 -7.67
N LEU A 619 -0.92 -23.33 -6.69
CA LEU A 619 -0.33 -22.29 -5.82
C LEU A 619 0.32 -22.86 -4.54
N GLN A 620 0.61 -24.16 -4.54
CA GLN A 620 1.34 -24.84 -3.47
C GLN A 620 2.85 -24.79 -3.73
N SER A 621 3.62 -24.34 -2.73
CA SER A 621 5.05 -24.62 -2.64
C SER A 621 5.27 -26.09 -2.28
N ASP A 622 6.39 -26.69 -2.68
CA ASP A 622 6.75 -28.06 -2.28
C ASP A 622 6.85 -28.19 -0.76
N ASP A 623 7.67 -27.35 -0.12
CA ASP A 623 8.03 -27.47 1.30
C ASP A 623 7.52 -26.34 2.21
N PHE A 624 7.14 -25.17 1.68
CA PHE A 624 6.96 -23.95 2.51
C PHE A 624 5.52 -23.43 2.66
N GLY A 625 4.52 -24.12 2.10
CA GLY A 625 3.11 -23.77 2.23
C GLY A 625 2.46 -23.35 0.91
N PHE A 626 1.71 -22.26 0.92
CA PHE A 626 1.04 -21.68 -0.24
C PHE A 626 1.68 -20.36 -0.64
N TYR A 627 1.87 -20.19 -1.95
CA TYR A 627 2.33 -18.96 -2.58
C TYR A 627 1.26 -17.86 -2.50
N SER A 628 1.67 -16.59 -2.53
CA SER A 628 0.77 -15.45 -2.29
C SER A 628 -0.36 -15.29 -3.32
N GLY A 629 -0.17 -15.63 -4.59
CA GLY A 629 -1.23 -15.49 -5.60
C GLY A 629 -0.79 -15.73 -7.03
N LYS A 630 -1.64 -15.31 -7.97
CA LYS A 630 -1.45 -15.48 -9.43
C LYS A 630 -2.01 -14.29 -10.19
N THR A 631 -1.27 -13.81 -11.20
CA THR A 631 -1.74 -12.74 -12.09
C THR A 631 -2.65 -13.29 -13.20
N TYR A 632 -3.50 -12.44 -13.76
CA TYR A 632 -4.31 -12.73 -14.95
C TYR A 632 -3.51 -12.91 -16.25
N LEU A 633 -2.17 -12.81 -16.18
CA LEU A 633 -1.21 -13.17 -17.22
C LEU A 633 -0.61 -14.58 -17.01
N GLY A 634 -1.01 -15.28 -15.95
CA GLY A 634 -0.55 -16.63 -15.61
C GLY A 634 0.71 -16.69 -14.74
N GLN A 635 1.25 -15.55 -14.29
CA GLN A 635 2.43 -15.54 -13.41
C GLN A 635 2.03 -15.92 -11.98
N ILE A 636 2.55 -17.03 -11.48
CA ILE A 636 2.49 -17.39 -10.05
C ILE A 636 3.46 -16.47 -9.28
N ILE A 637 2.94 -15.76 -8.28
CA ILE A 637 3.73 -14.89 -7.40
C ILE A 637 4.26 -15.74 -6.26
N LYS A 638 5.54 -16.13 -6.35
CA LYS A 638 6.17 -17.14 -5.49
C LYS A 638 6.59 -16.62 -4.11
N GLU A 639 5.90 -15.59 -3.61
CA GLU A 639 6.07 -15.08 -2.26
C GLU A 639 5.34 -15.98 -1.24
N LEU A 640 5.82 -15.99 0.00
CA LEU A 640 5.41 -16.87 1.09
C LEU A 640 5.33 -16.05 2.38
N SER A 641 4.12 -15.81 2.89
CA SER A 641 3.90 -14.99 4.09
C SER A 641 3.15 -15.69 5.21
N ALA A 642 3.37 -15.23 6.44
CA ALA A 642 2.62 -15.63 7.64
C ALA A 642 1.14 -15.27 7.53
N HIS A 643 0.84 -14.13 6.89
CA HIS A 643 -0.53 -13.70 6.65
C HIS A 643 -1.27 -14.71 5.77
N SER A 644 -0.79 -14.94 4.53
CA SER A 644 -1.49 -15.83 3.59
C SER A 644 -1.64 -17.25 4.13
N ASN A 645 -0.57 -17.85 4.66
CA ASN A 645 -0.62 -19.22 5.19
C ASN A 645 -1.44 -19.33 6.49
N GLY A 646 -1.44 -18.30 7.33
CA GLY A 646 -2.24 -18.26 8.56
C GLY A 646 -3.73 -18.12 8.29
N VAL A 647 -4.10 -17.25 7.33
CA VAL A 647 -5.48 -17.05 6.90
C VAL A 647 -6.04 -18.31 6.24
N ILE A 648 -5.29 -19.01 5.40
CA ILE A 648 -5.73 -20.30 4.81
C ILE A 648 -6.11 -21.32 5.90
N LEU A 649 -5.31 -21.41 6.97
CA LEU A 649 -5.61 -22.29 8.11
C LEU A 649 -6.88 -21.85 8.87
N GLN A 650 -7.08 -20.55 9.03
CA GLN A 650 -8.28 -19.97 9.64
C GLN A 650 -9.53 -20.26 8.78
N SER A 651 -9.45 -20.07 7.47
CA SER A 651 -10.54 -20.39 6.52
C SER A 651 -10.95 -21.86 6.57
N LEU A 652 -10.00 -22.78 6.65
CA LEU A 652 -10.28 -24.22 6.84
C LEU A 652 -10.94 -24.50 8.20
N LEU A 653 -10.51 -23.83 9.27
CA LEU A 653 -11.16 -23.93 10.57
C LEU A 653 -12.59 -23.38 10.55
N TYR A 654 -12.83 -22.24 9.89
CA TYR A 654 -14.15 -21.65 9.75
C TYR A 654 -15.09 -22.57 8.96
N LYS A 655 -14.66 -23.08 7.80
CA LYS A 655 -15.40 -24.08 7.00
C LYS A 655 -15.77 -25.33 7.81
N HIS A 656 -14.86 -25.77 8.67
CA HIS A 656 -15.06 -26.93 9.53
C HIS A 656 -16.07 -26.64 10.66
N LEU A 657 -15.87 -25.56 11.42
CA LEU A 657 -16.71 -25.18 12.58
C LEU A 657 -18.08 -24.62 12.19
N ASN A 658 -18.23 -24.11 10.96
CA ASN A 658 -19.46 -23.54 10.42
C ASN A 658 -20.07 -22.41 11.29
N LYS A 659 -19.19 -21.58 11.86
CA LYS A 659 -19.51 -20.38 12.65
C LYS A 659 -18.24 -19.55 12.92
N PRO A 660 -18.38 -18.24 13.24
CA PRO A 660 -17.25 -17.41 13.66
C PRO A 660 -16.61 -17.87 14.98
N PHE A 661 -15.34 -17.51 15.17
CA PHE A 661 -14.55 -18.00 16.32
C PHE A 661 -14.92 -17.37 17.66
N LEU A 662 -15.37 -16.11 17.64
CA LEU A 662 -15.69 -15.33 18.84
C LEU A 662 -17.13 -14.81 18.80
N ASP A 663 -17.91 -15.18 19.81
CA ASP A 663 -19.20 -14.55 20.06
C ASP A 663 -19.01 -13.24 20.83
N ILE A 664 -18.89 -12.13 20.09
CA ILE A 664 -18.63 -10.81 20.69
C ILE A 664 -19.83 -10.33 21.51
N ASP A 665 -21.03 -10.75 21.14
CA ASP A 665 -22.30 -10.27 21.66
C ASP A 665 -22.51 -10.72 23.12
N ASN A 666 -21.91 -11.84 23.50
CA ASN A 666 -21.83 -12.33 24.88
C ASN A 666 -20.71 -11.62 25.68
N ILE A 667 -19.55 -11.41 25.06
CA ILE A 667 -18.37 -10.78 25.70
C ILE A 667 -18.67 -9.32 26.06
N LEU A 668 -19.24 -8.54 25.14
CA LEU A 668 -19.56 -7.14 25.38
C LEU A 668 -20.62 -6.96 26.47
N LYS A 669 -21.62 -7.86 26.55
CA LYS A 669 -22.62 -7.89 27.63
C LYS A 669 -22.01 -8.21 28.99
N ILE A 670 -20.98 -9.08 29.05
CA ILE A 670 -20.25 -9.35 30.29
C ILE A 670 -19.43 -8.12 30.71
N ASN A 671 -18.71 -7.49 29.77
CA ASN A 671 -17.94 -6.28 30.04
C ASN A 671 -18.84 -5.13 30.53
N SER A 672 -20.02 -4.94 29.93
CA SER A 672 -21.00 -3.91 30.35
C SER A 672 -21.72 -4.20 31.68
N LEU A 673 -21.40 -5.31 32.35
CA LEU A 673 -21.89 -5.67 33.68
C LEU A 673 -20.75 -5.68 34.74
N SER A 674 -19.50 -5.42 34.32
CA SER A 674 -18.33 -5.31 35.19
C SER A 674 -17.78 -3.89 35.34
N ASN A 675 -18.32 -2.95 34.59
CA ASN A 675 -18.05 -1.51 34.64
C ASN A 675 -19.25 -0.77 35.26
#